data_AF-A0A3R9SVF9-F1
#
_entry.id   AF-A0A3R9SVF9-F1
#
_cell.length_a   1.000
_cell.length_b   1.000
_cell.length_c   1.000
_cell.angle_alpha   90.00
_cell.angle_beta   90.00
_cell.angle_gamma   90.00
#
_symmetry.space_group_name_H-M   'P 1'
#
loop_
_entity.id
_entity.type
_entity.pdbx_description
1 polymer ?
#
loop_
_entity_poly.entity_id
_entity_poly.type
_entity_poly.pdbx_seq_one_letter_code
_entity_poly.pdbx_strand_id
1 'polypeptide(L)'
;MSYSEEFIKFVGTVAGEAGGCSPTTWKVVAHCIKNRIGFAEWLNARNVSDILKKNFDAITDKNPPFKKAVTEMYSGNISDHTQDIIEAISPIYQGLEEDITNGVVLYFSPKAQAALHKKNPEKYTSLVPDFAKSSLTEEVKIKGTENDDMRWYRYKGTSRFYVQFVDRSANVLAKSSVSIGYKKTKVVPALSNLVTDNQGKIRSFLVKDGWGARFTIDGVQAVDNNNKEILLIADGKNHSSVIVVASGRSGIKSQTDIHNQQTSPSQKQESVKKDTKAEVNNEKKAEEGENNTKQKNVNFSIKIIDSENKVIPNFSYFLKYKNAEKKHSVGTNGIENNLVALSGEEITVLISGLDSKQEIIRFTAQEGMGEKIIKVNLHTFNILFRHRDTKKPITNLNLIQKYRNQIKQKKTDGNGKITVSAMPGFELNYKLRDERNLLTIKVDKNKSLRVIDVDSSAIEQASKNIKTGTKVVEISQSKQPIPSAKHKRLVDKPVETHDSTPKRDEKVKTSTEGHPKTIVIDNSDIEFKILTYDKITKQLVSNCEYIIEYKGNKNSHISGVSGLGTKIHKGQAGQTIKIFENTNLLTQVTLQKDMKPISINVTKSDSSQLKVSGVDWCSLFLQSNSLSDLAEPFKTNASKFINGMKNAGISVVINTTWRPSERSYLMYYSTAIARGEIAVDKVPPFPGVNIDWTHKGNKTEAIKSAKAMYKKYGIGKNPVGKPGSSNHNRKKAVDMRISNYIGKVVTIDGESIKITSWATLTQLGKKYGVIWYGSKDAPHWSETGR
;
A
#
# COMPACT_ATOMS: atom_id res chain seq x y z
N MET A 1 -29.97 29.47 4.62
CA MET A 1 -29.74 28.55 3.48
C MET A 1 -31.03 27.76 3.26
N SER A 2 -31.28 27.22 2.07
CA SER A 2 -32.40 26.29 1.87
C SER A 2 -31.97 24.85 2.20
N TYR A 3 -32.77 24.14 2.99
CA TYR A 3 -32.53 22.74 3.36
C TYR A 3 -33.28 21.79 2.42
N SER A 4 -32.80 20.54 2.29
CA SER A 4 -33.51 19.54 1.48
C SER A 4 -34.77 19.04 2.20
N GLU A 5 -35.81 18.73 1.41
CA GLU A 5 -37.07 18.14 1.88
C GLU A 5 -36.87 16.89 2.76
N GLU A 6 -35.87 16.06 2.43
CA GLU A 6 -35.50 14.88 3.23
C GLU A 6 -34.86 15.28 4.57
N PHE A 7 -33.98 16.29 4.58
CA PHE A 7 -33.32 16.75 5.80
C PHE A 7 -34.29 17.47 6.74
N ILE A 8 -35.22 18.28 6.20
CA ILE A 8 -36.30 18.92 6.99
C ILE A 8 -37.15 17.86 7.69
N LYS A 9 -37.52 16.77 6.98
CA LYS A 9 -38.24 15.63 7.56
C LYS A 9 -37.39 14.83 8.55
N PHE A 10 -36.09 14.72 8.35
CA PHE A 10 -35.16 14.06 9.28
C PHE A 10 -35.06 14.82 10.60
N VAL A 11 -34.82 16.14 10.55
CA VAL A 11 -34.81 17.04 11.72
C VAL A 11 -36.16 17.05 12.43
N GLY A 12 -37.27 17.22 11.68
CA GLY A 12 -38.62 17.15 12.23
C GLY A 12 -38.91 15.83 12.95
N THR A 13 -38.45 14.70 12.40
CA THR A 13 -38.60 13.38 13.04
C THR A 13 -37.82 13.30 14.35
N VAL A 14 -36.55 13.73 14.37
CA VAL A 14 -35.76 13.74 15.62
C VAL A 14 -36.35 14.69 16.66
N ALA A 15 -36.80 15.88 16.26
CA ALA A 15 -37.49 16.82 17.16
C ALA A 15 -38.79 16.23 17.73
N GLY A 16 -39.57 15.52 16.89
CA GLY A 16 -40.82 14.89 17.29
C GLY A 16 -40.68 13.64 18.16
N GLU A 17 -39.66 12.81 17.93
CA GLU A 17 -39.40 11.60 18.72
C GLU A 17 -38.61 11.90 20.02
N ALA A 18 -37.78 12.95 20.02
CA ALA A 18 -36.73 13.13 21.02
C ALA A 18 -36.40 14.59 21.42
N GLY A 19 -37.10 15.61 20.90
CA GLY A 19 -36.72 17.02 21.13
C GLY A 19 -36.62 17.42 22.62
N GLY A 20 -37.50 16.88 23.48
CA GLY A 20 -37.44 17.10 24.93
C GLY A 20 -36.37 16.32 25.71
N CYS A 21 -35.47 15.61 25.02
CA CYS A 21 -34.37 14.82 25.60
C CYS A 21 -33.00 15.48 25.35
N SER A 22 -31.92 14.86 25.83
CA SER A 22 -30.54 15.32 25.63
C SER A 22 -30.10 15.37 24.16
N PRO A 23 -29.08 16.19 23.82
CA PRO A 23 -28.42 16.17 22.51
C PRO A 23 -27.82 14.81 22.12
N THR A 24 -27.41 14.00 23.11
CA THR A 24 -26.98 12.62 22.86
C THR A 24 -28.14 11.78 22.34
N THR A 25 -29.32 11.88 22.97
CA THR A 25 -30.52 11.17 22.55
C THR A 25 -31.00 11.59 21.15
N TRP A 26 -30.87 12.87 20.76
CA TRP A 26 -31.11 13.30 19.37
C TRP A 26 -30.20 12.58 18.37
N LYS A 27 -28.90 12.47 18.68
CA LYS A 27 -27.92 11.72 17.87
C LYS A 27 -28.25 10.23 17.81
N VAL A 28 -28.71 9.61 18.91
CA VAL A 28 -29.10 8.19 18.89
C VAL A 28 -30.30 7.94 17.99
N VAL A 29 -31.33 8.81 17.99
CA VAL A 29 -32.46 8.68 17.06
C VAL A 29 -32.00 8.91 15.61
N ALA A 30 -31.13 9.88 15.35
CA ALA A 30 -30.54 10.10 14.03
C ALA A 30 -29.76 8.87 13.52
N HIS A 31 -28.94 8.24 14.37
CA HIS A 31 -28.26 6.98 14.03
C HIS A 31 -29.23 5.81 13.86
N CYS A 32 -30.28 5.71 14.68
CA CYS A 32 -31.33 4.70 14.52
C CYS A 32 -31.98 4.78 13.12
N ILE A 33 -32.34 5.98 12.66
CA ILE A 33 -32.86 6.20 11.30
C ILE A 33 -31.85 5.72 10.24
N LYS A 34 -30.57 6.05 10.39
CA LYS A 34 -29.51 5.67 9.42
C LYS A 34 -29.21 4.17 9.44
N ASN A 35 -29.24 3.53 10.62
CA ASN A 35 -28.92 2.11 10.82
C ASN A 35 -30.00 1.18 10.24
N ARG A 36 -31.25 1.64 10.13
CA ARG A 36 -32.32 0.90 9.46
C ARG A 36 -32.08 0.77 7.95
N ILE A 37 -31.38 1.70 7.29
CA ILE A 37 -31.28 1.74 5.82
C ILE A 37 -30.59 0.48 5.26
N GLY A 38 -31.36 -0.40 4.61
CA GLY A 38 -30.87 -1.63 3.99
C GLY A 38 -30.59 -2.78 4.97
N PHE A 39 -31.15 -2.74 6.19
CA PHE A 39 -30.88 -3.69 7.27
C PHE A 39 -32.15 -4.35 7.81
N ALA A 40 -32.04 -5.62 8.23
CA ALA A 40 -33.11 -6.40 8.86
C ALA A 40 -34.46 -6.34 8.10
N GLU A 41 -35.56 -5.90 8.71
CA GLU A 41 -36.88 -5.74 8.09
C GLU A 41 -36.93 -4.58 7.07
N TRP A 42 -36.04 -3.59 7.20
CA TRP A 42 -35.90 -2.45 6.30
C TRP A 42 -34.94 -2.71 5.12
N LEU A 43 -34.69 -3.98 4.80
CA LEU A 43 -33.75 -4.44 3.76
C LEU A 43 -33.92 -3.77 2.39
N ASN A 44 -35.14 -3.35 2.05
CA ASN A 44 -35.47 -2.73 0.77
C ASN A 44 -35.37 -1.19 0.76
N ALA A 45 -35.20 -0.55 1.92
CA ALA A 45 -35.07 0.91 2.03
C ALA A 45 -33.75 1.38 1.40
N ARG A 46 -33.82 2.42 0.56
CA ARG A 46 -32.68 2.93 -0.23
C ARG A 46 -31.96 4.09 0.46
N ASN A 47 -32.72 4.91 1.19
CA ASN A 47 -32.30 6.19 1.76
C ASN A 47 -33.09 6.53 3.03
N VAL A 48 -32.88 7.74 3.58
CA VAL A 48 -33.62 8.24 4.74
C VAL A 48 -35.11 8.39 4.42
N SER A 49 -35.47 8.91 3.24
CA SER A 49 -36.86 9.08 2.80
C SER A 49 -37.68 7.79 2.84
N ASP A 50 -37.11 6.63 2.50
CA ASP A 50 -37.79 5.35 2.61
C ASP A 50 -38.07 4.95 4.07
N ILE A 51 -37.10 5.19 4.96
CA ILE A 51 -37.24 4.93 6.40
C ILE A 51 -38.26 5.87 7.04
N LEU A 52 -38.32 7.15 6.64
CA LEU A 52 -39.23 8.13 7.24
C LEU A 52 -40.71 7.95 6.85
N LYS A 53 -41.06 7.09 5.88
CA LYS A 53 -42.46 6.98 5.38
C LYS A 53 -43.49 6.48 6.40
N LYS A 54 -43.16 5.45 7.21
CA LYS A 54 -44.09 4.80 8.18
C LYS A 54 -43.37 4.09 9.35
N ASN A 55 -42.23 4.59 9.83
CA ASN A 55 -41.43 3.90 10.88
C ASN A 55 -41.23 4.70 12.18
N PHE A 56 -41.93 5.83 12.32
CA PHE A 56 -41.87 6.78 13.44
C PHE A 56 -43.24 7.42 13.63
N ASP A 57 -43.73 7.54 14.86
CA ASP A 57 -45.05 8.14 15.13
C ASP A 57 -44.98 9.66 14.92
N ALA A 58 -43.83 10.30 15.19
CA ALA A 58 -43.61 11.74 15.04
C ALA A 58 -43.97 12.31 13.67
N ILE A 59 -43.55 11.64 12.58
CA ILE A 59 -43.84 12.06 11.19
C ILE A 59 -45.19 11.54 10.69
N THR A 60 -45.69 10.44 11.28
CA THR A 60 -46.99 9.84 10.92
C THR A 60 -48.14 10.69 11.47
N ASP A 61 -48.15 10.92 12.78
CA ASP A 61 -49.16 11.70 13.50
C ASP A 61 -48.87 13.21 13.44
N LYS A 62 -47.66 13.60 12.99
CA LYS A 62 -47.15 14.98 12.89
C LYS A 62 -47.34 15.71 14.22
N ASN A 63 -46.66 15.24 15.26
CA ASN A 63 -46.80 15.78 16.60
C ASN A 63 -46.30 17.25 16.71
N PRO A 64 -46.62 18.00 17.79
CA PRO A 64 -46.31 19.44 17.84
C PRO A 64 -44.82 19.78 17.68
N PRO A 65 -43.84 19.07 18.28
CA PRO A 65 -42.42 19.34 18.02
C PRO A 65 -41.99 19.05 16.58
N PHE A 66 -42.50 17.98 15.94
CA PHE A 66 -42.29 17.72 14.51
C PHE A 66 -42.78 18.91 13.67
N LYS A 67 -44.02 19.35 13.90
CA LYS A 67 -44.62 20.48 13.17
C LYS A 67 -43.82 21.77 13.36
N LYS A 68 -43.44 22.10 14.60
CA LYS A 68 -42.64 23.28 14.94
C LYS A 68 -41.34 23.32 14.13
N ALA A 69 -40.49 22.30 14.27
CA ALA A 69 -39.18 22.26 13.61
C ALA A 69 -39.29 22.33 12.08
N VAL A 70 -40.27 21.64 11.49
CA VAL A 70 -40.52 21.66 10.04
C VAL A 70 -40.97 23.04 9.54
N THR A 71 -41.90 23.70 10.23
CA THR A 71 -42.35 25.05 9.89
C THR A 71 -41.22 26.08 10.03
N GLU A 72 -40.44 26.00 11.11
CA GLU A 72 -39.26 26.85 11.31
C GLU A 72 -38.26 26.72 10.15
N MET A 73 -37.89 25.48 9.78
CA MET A 73 -36.94 25.24 8.68
C MET A 73 -37.44 25.66 7.30
N TYR A 74 -38.76 25.59 7.01
CA TYR A 74 -39.31 26.16 5.77
C TYR A 74 -39.32 27.68 5.78
N SER A 75 -39.60 28.31 6.92
CA SER A 75 -39.66 29.78 7.04
C SER A 75 -38.29 30.45 7.06
N GLY A 76 -37.23 29.70 7.43
CA GLY A 76 -35.90 30.23 7.71
C GLY A 76 -35.74 30.85 9.10
N ASN A 77 -36.84 31.11 9.81
CA ASN A 77 -36.86 31.61 11.19
C ASN A 77 -36.74 30.42 12.16
N ILE A 78 -35.50 29.97 12.39
CA ILE A 78 -35.18 28.79 13.19
C ILE A 78 -34.91 29.20 14.64
N SER A 79 -35.56 28.53 15.61
CA SER A 79 -35.28 28.74 17.03
C SER A 79 -34.01 28.00 17.47
N ASP A 80 -33.29 28.54 18.46
CA ASP A 80 -32.02 27.99 18.98
C ASP A 80 -32.10 26.48 19.23
N HIS A 81 -33.18 26.00 19.84
CA HIS A 81 -33.42 24.58 20.10
C HIS A 81 -33.52 23.72 18.80
N THR A 82 -34.15 24.23 17.75
CA THR A 82 -34.18 23.55 16.44
C THR A 82 -32.82 23.62 15.76
N GLN A 83 -32.06 24.72 15.95
CA GLN A 83 -30.70 24.87 15.45
C GLN A 83 -29.73 23.89 16.15
N ASP A 84 -29.81 23.72 17.47
CA ASP A 84 -29.05 22.74 18.25
C ASP A 84 -29.29 21.30 17.72
N ILE A 85 -30.54 20.95 17.42
CA ILE A 85 -30.91 19.66 16.82
C ILE A 85 -30.26 19.53 15.43
N ILE A 86 -30.37 20.55 14.57
CA ILE A 86 -29.75 20.58 13.24
C ILE A 86 -28.23 20.35 13.33
N GLU A 87 -27.54 21.06 14.21
CA GLU A 87 -26.09 20.94 14.38
C GLU A 87 -25.68 19.58 14.95
N ALA A 88 -26.43 19.05 15.92
CA ALA A 88 -26.18 17.74 16.49
C ALA A 88 -26.29 16.59 15.48
N ILE A 89 -27.25 16.64 14.54
CA ILE A 89 -27.57 15.52 13.65
C ILE A 89 -27.15 15.70 12.18
N SER A 90 -26.79 16.91 11.74
CA SER A 90 -26.33 17.16 10.37
C SER A 90 -25.10 16.30 9.98
N PRO A 91 -24.07 16.11 10.84
CA PRO A 91 -22.96 15.19 10.55
C PRO A 91 -23.43 13.73 10.35
N ILE A 92 -24.45 13.29 11.09
CA ILE A 92 -25.01 11.94 11.03
C ILE A 92 -25.84 11.75 9.76
N TYR A 93 -26.63 12.76 9.36
CA TYR A 93 -27.33 12.77 8.08
C TYR A 93 -26.35 12.69 6.90
N GLN A 94 -25.28 13.49 6.93
CA GLN A 94 -24.24 13.50 5.90
C GLN A 94 -23.34 12.25 5.91
N GLY A 95 -23.29 11.50 7.02
CA GLY A 95 -22.44 10.32 7.18
C GLY A 95 -20.98 10.64 7.53
N LEU A 96 -20.74 11.80 8.15
CA LEU A 96 -19.44 12.26 8.64
C LEU A 96 -19.14 11.79 10.09
N GLU A 97 -20.18 11.41 10.84
CA GLU A 97 -20.08 10.90 12.21
C GLU A 97 -20.34 9.39 12.25
N GLU A 98 -19.47 8.65 12.95
CA GLU A 98 -19.58 7.19 13.08
C GLU A 98 -20.70 6.78 14.06
N ASP A 99 -21.21 5.56 13.92
CA ASP A 99 -22.32 5.03 14.71
C ASP A 99 -21.97 4.80 16.19
N ILE A 100 -22.23 5.81 17.02
CA ILE A 100 -22.05 5.76 18.49
C ILE A 100 -22.97 4.73 19.18
N THR A 101 -23.99 4.21 18.47
CA THR A 101 -25.05 3.38 19.07
C THR A 101 -24.77 1.88 19.03
N ASN A 102 -23.68 1.45 18.38
CA ASN A 102 -23.35 0.03 18.19
C ASN A 102 -24.46 -0.78 17.48
N GLY A 103 -25.16 -0.14 16.51
CA GLY A 103 -26.20 -0.75 15.69
C GLY A 103 -27.62 -0.71 16.26
N VAL A 104 -27.98 0.27 17.08
CA VAL A 104 -29.38 0.48 17.51
C VAL A 104 -30.27 0.76 16.30
N VAL A 105 -31.43 0.11 16.28
CA VAL A 105 -32.47 0.22 15.24
C VAL A 105 -33.89 0.26 15.81
N LEU A 106 -34.05 0.06 17.12
CA LEU A 106 -35.33 0.00 17.83
C LEU A 106 -35.20 0.77 19.15
N TYR A 107 -36.27 1.44 19.58
CA TYR A 107 -36.33 2.10 20.88
C TYR A 107 -37.77 2.35 21.30
N PHE A 108 -37.98 2.66 22.58
CA PHE A 108 -39.24 3.23 23.07
C PHE A 108 -39.00 4.12 24.30
N SER A 109 -39.94 5.03 24.55
CA SER A 109 -40.02 5.83 25.77
C SER A 109 -40.95 5.13 26.78
N PRO A 110 -40.47 4.68 27.96
CA PRO A 110 -41.30 3.97 28.92
C PRO A 110 -42.49 4.79 29.46
N LYS A 111 -42.31 6.08 29.78
CA LYS A 111 -43.39 6.94 30.29
C LYS A 111 -44.39 7.30 29.20
N ALA A 112 -43.93 7.59 27.98
CA ALA A 112 -44.83 7.83 26.85
C ALA A 112 -45.62 6.55 26.50
N GLN A 113 -44.97 5.39 26.43
CA GLN A 113 -45.64 4.10 26.19
C GLN A 113 -46.72 3.81 27.25
N ALA A 114 -46.43 4.07 28.54
CA ALA A 114 -47.41 3.91 29.61
C ALA A 114 -48.60 4.89 29.50
N ALA A 115 -48.33 6.17 29.18
CA ALA A 115 -49.37 7.17 28.96
C ALA A 115 -50.23 6.87 27.71
N LEU A 116 -49.60 6.36 26.64
CA LEU A 116 -50.26 5.99 25.39
C LEU A 116 -51.09 4.70 25.55
N HIS A 117 -50.60 3.68 26.26
CA HIS A 117 -51.37 2.50 26.65
C HIS A 117 -52.61 2.89 27.48
N LYS A 118 -52.46 3.79 28.46
CA LYS A 118 -53.60 4.31 29.25
C LYS A 118 -54.61 5.11 28.40
N LYS A 119 -54.18 5.79 27.35
CA LYS A 119 -55.03 6.62 26.49
C LYS A 119 -55.70 5.86 25.35
N ASN A 120 -55.01 4.86 24.78
CA ASN A 120 -55.49 4.02 23.69
C ASN A 120 -54.86 2.61 23.82
N PRO A 121 -55.46 1.72 24.63
CA PRO A 121 -54.94 0.38 24.84
C PRO A 121 -55.07 -0.53 23.60
N GLU A 122 -55.89 -0.16 22.61
CA GLU A 122 -56.03 -0.90 21.35
C GLU A 122 -54.86 -0.65 20.39
N LYS A 123 -54.41 0.60 20.21
CA LYS A 123 -53.20 0.94 19.43
C LYS A 123 -51.92 0.52 20.17
N TYR A 124 -51.88 0.71 21.48
CA TYR A 124 -50.69 0.46 22.31
C TYR A 124 -50.95 -0.66 23.32
N THR A 125 -51.05 -1.90 22.85
CA THR A 125 -51.52 -3.09 23.62
C THR A 125 -50.68 -3.50 24.82
N SER A 126 -49.50 -2.93 25.04
CA SER A 126 -48.61 -3.32 26.14
C SER A 126 -47.74 -2.16 26.65
N LEU A 127 -47.47 -2.13 27.96
CA LEU A 127 -46.54 -1.20 28.60
C LEU A 127 -45.09 -1.36 28.13
N VAL A 128 -44.73 -2.53 27.58
CA VAL A 128 -43.41 -2.82 27.01
C VAL A 128 -43.62 -3.42 25.61
N PRO A 129 -43.10 -2.82 24.53
CA PRO A 129 -43.25 -3.32 23.18
C PRO A 129 -42.69 -4.74 22.99
N ASP A 130 -43.24 -5.51 22.05
CA ASP A 130 -42.87 -6.91 21.85
C ASP A 130 -41.41 -7.10 21.43
N PHE A 131 -40.85 -6.16 20.66
CA PHE A 131 -39.42 -6.20 20.33
C PHE A 131 -38.52 -6.09 21.57
N ALA A 132 -38.96 -5.38 22.62
CA ALA A 132 -38.20 -5.18 23.86
C ALA A 132 -38.33 -6.35 24.86
N LYS A 133 -39.29 -7.26 24.60
CA LYS A 133 -39.48 -8.55 25.29
C LYS A 133 -38.88 -9.74 24.52
N SER A 134 -38.42 -9.52 23.29
CA SER A 134 -37.96 -10.57 22.38
C SER A 134 -36.54 -11.05 22.70
N SER A 135 -36.32 -12.37 22.68
CA SER A 135 -34.99 -12.98 22.77
C SER A 135 -34.07 -12.70 21.57
N LEU A 136 -34.62 -12.11 20.50
CA LEU A 136 -33.89 -11.71 19.29
C LEU A 136 -33.24 -10.32 19.40
N THR A 137 -33.58 -9.53 20.42
CA THR A 137 -33.01 -8.19 20.65
C THR A 137 -32.16 -8.16 21.92
N GLU A 138 -31.40 -7.09 22.08
CA GLU A 138 -30.71 -6.77 23.33
C GLU A 138 -30.75 -5.26 23.58
N GLU A 139 -30.88 -4.85 24.85
CA GLU A 139 -30.86 -3.45 25.24
C GLU A 139 -29.42 -2.91 25.18
N VAL A 140 -29.24 -1.73 24.59
CA VAL A 140 -27.96 -1.03 24.52
C VAL A 140 -27.98 0.14 25.52
N LYS A 141 -26.99 0.18 26.41
CA LYS A 141 -26.78 1.34 27.29
C LYS A 141 -25.85 2.34 26.59
N ILE A 142 -26.32 3.56 26.38
CA ILE A 142 -25.59 4.63 25.71
C ILE A 142 -25.30 5.72 26.72
N LYS A 143 -24.03 6.09 26.86
CA LYS A 143 -23.60 7.12 27.80
C LYS A 143 -24.08 8.50 27.33
N GLY A 144 -24.68 9.27 28.23
CA GLY A 144 -25.28 10.58 27.95
C GLY A 144 -26.80 10.53 27.76
N THR A 145 -27.44 9.36 27.81
CA THR A 145 -28.92 9.23 27.75
C THR A 145 -29.51 8.69 29.06
N GLU A 146 -28.78 8.70 30.18
CA GLU A 146 -29.17 8.03 31.43
C GLU A 146 -30.37 8.69 32.13
N ASN A 147 -30.57 9.99 31.89
CA ASN A 147 -31.67 10.78 32.45
C ASN A 147 -32.86 10.93 31.48
N ASP A 148 -32.69 10.54 30.22
CA ASP A 148 -33.72 10.61 29.20
C ASP A 148 -34.72 9.47 29.35
N ASP A 149 -35.99 9.69 28.99
CA ASP A 149 -37.00 8.63 29.03
C ASP A 149 -36.92 7.75 27.76
N MET A 150 -35.81 7.04 27.57
CA MET A 150 -35.54 6.22 26.39
C MET A 150 -34.88 4.89 26.75
N ARG A 151 -35.26 3.82 26.04
CA ARG A 151 -34.56 2.53 26.07
C ARG A 151 -34.20 2.07 24.66
N TRP A 152 -32.92 1.83 24.42
CA TRP A 152 -32.35 1.56 23.10
C TRP A 152 -32.17 0.06 22.87
N TYR A 153 -32.48 -0.43 21.67
CA TYR A 153 -32.42 -1.84 21.31
C TYR A 153 -31.78 -2.07 19.94
N ARG A 154 -31.00 -3.14 19.85
CA ARG A 154 -30.48 -3.69 18.59
C ARG A 154 -30.87 -5.16 18.46
N TYR A 155 -30.76 -5.73 17.25
CA TYR A 155 -30.84 -7.18 17.09
C TYR A 155 -29.59 -7.82 17.70
N LYS A 156 -29.80 -8.84 18.53
CA LYS A 156 -28.73 -9.63 19.14
C LYS A 156 -27.86 -10.26 18.05
N GLY A 157 -26.55 -10.37 18.31
CA GLY A 157 -25.59 -10.91 17.35
C GLY A 157 -25.32 -10.04 16.11
N THR A 158 -25.82 -8.79 16.06
CA THR A 158 -25.53 -7.85 14.95
C THR A 158 -24.07 -7.38 14.97
N SER A 159 -23.45 -7.38 13.79
CA SER A 159 -22.08 -6.91 13.56
C SER A 159 -22.03 -5.73 12.59
N ARG A 160 -21.26 -4.68 12.90
CA ARG A 160 -20.88 -3.64 11.94
C ARG A 160 -19.56 -4.00 11.24
N PHE A 161 -19.54 -3.94 9.92
CA PHE A 161 -18.36 -4.22 9.11
C PHE A 161 -17.79 -2.94 8.48
N TYR A 162 -16.47 -2.79 8.60
CA TYR A 162 -15.66 -1.75 7.99
C TYR A 162 -14.74 -2.41 6.96
N VAL A 163 -15.04 -2.26 5.67
CA VAL A 163 -14.42 -3.08 4.61
C VAL A 163 -13.53 -2.24 3.69
N GLN A 164 -12.32 -2.75 3.45
CA GLN A 164 -11.32 -2.19 2.54
C GLN A 164 -10.98 -3.22 1.43
N PHE A 165 -10.90 -2.75 0.20
CA PHE A 165 -10.62 -3.54 -1.00
C PHE A 165 -9.22 -3.22 -1.54
N VAL A 166 -8.42 -4.26 -1.79
CA VAL A 166 -7.03 -4.13 -2.28
C VAL A 166 -6.71 -5.19 -3.33
N ASP A 167 -5.75 -4.93 -4.22
CA ASP A 167 -5.24 -5.95 -5.14
C ASP A 167 -4.37 -7.01 -4.44
N ARG A 168 -3.97 -8.06 -5.16
CA ARG A 168 -3.00 -9.09 -4.69
C ARG A 168 -1.62 -8.56 -4.27
N SER A 169 -1.31 -7.30 -4.55
CA SER A 169 -0.09 -6.62 -4.12
C SER A 169 -0.32 -5.70 -2.91
N ALA A 170 -1.53 -5.71 -2.32
CA ALA A 170 -2.00 -4.76 -1.32
C ALA A 170 -1.85 -3.28 -1.75
N ASN A 171 -2.23 -2.99 -2.99
CA ASN A 171 -2.53 -1.63 -3.47
C ASN A 171 -4.04 -1.40 -3.35
N VAL A 172 -4.46 -0.18 -3.00
CA VAL A 172 -5.88 0.13 -2.77
C VAL A 172 -6.68 0.13 -4.08
N LEU A 173 -7.84 -0.54 -4.08
CA LEU A 173 -8.79 -0.47 -5.19
C LEU A 173 -9.69 0.76 -5.00
N ALA A 174 -9.18 1.94 -5.37
CA ALA A 174 -9.92 3.19 -5.31
C ALA A 174 -10.82 3.37 -6.54
N LYS A 175 -12.03 3.91 -6.35
CA LYS A 175 -13.07 4.16 -7.35
C LYS A 175 -13.70 2.91 -8.02
N SER A 176 -13.46 1.71 -7.50
CA SER A 176 -14.22 0.51 -7.86
C SER A 176 -15.67 0.62 -7.38
N SER A 177 -16.61 0.06 -8.14
CA SER A 177 -18.00 -0.11 -7.74
C SER A 177 -18.16 -1.39 -6.92
N VAL A 178 -18.82 -1.31 -5.77
CA VAL A 178 -19.08 -2.44 -4.86
C VAL A 178 -20.57 -2.54 -4.58
N SER A 179 -21.16 -3.70 -4.86
CA SER A 179 -22.53 -4.03 -4.47
C SER A 179 -22.54 -5.14 -3.43
N ILE A 180 -23.33 -4.99 -2.37
CA ILE A 180 -23.47 -5.98 -1.29
C ILE A 180 -24.81 -6.70 -1.39
N GLY A 181 -24.80 -8.01 -1.16
CA GLY A 181 -26.00 -8.85 -1.04
C GLY A 181 -26.03 -9.60 0.30
N TYR A 182 -27.19 -10.18 0.64
CA TYR A 182 -27.35 -11.08 1.79
C TYR A 182 -27.98 -12.41 1.35
N LYS A 183 -28.02 -13.38 2.27
CA LYS A 183 -28.43 -14.80 2.09
C LYS A 183 -29.54 -15.10 1.06
N LYS A 184 -30.62 -14.31 0.98
CA LYS A 184 -31.71 -14.46 -0.02
C LYS A 184 -31.78 -13.34 -1.08
N THR A 185 -31.05 -12.25 -0.92
CA THR A 185 -31.15 -11.05 -1.75
C THR A 185 -29.91 -10.88 -2.61
N LYS A 186 -30.05 -10.80 -3.94
CA LYS A 186 -28.90 -10.68 -4.85
C LYS A 186 -28.07 -9.43 -4.58
N VAL A 187 -28.73 -8.27 -4.48
CA VAL A 187 -28.13 -6.98 -4.09
C VAL A 187 -29.10 -6.22 -3.17
N VAL A 188 -28.59 -5.65 -2.09
CA VAL A 188 -29.33 -4.76 -1.18
C VAL A 188 -29.40 -3.36 -1.81
N PRO A 189 -30.58 -2.76 -2.03
CA PRO A 189 -30.70 -1.51 -2.78
C PRO A 189 -29.80 -0.36 -2.28
N ALA A 190 -29.78 -0.10 -0.97
CA ALA A 190 -28.93 0.93 -0.37
C ALA A 190 -27.42 0.64 -0.45
N LEU A 191 -27.04 -0.64 -0.54
CA LEU A 191 -25.64 -1.10 -0.62
C LEU A 191 -25.27 -1.53 -2.03
N SER A 192 -25.99 -1.04 -3.05
CA SER A 192 -25.65 -1.19 -4.46
C SER A 192 -24.73 -0.06 -4.92
N ASN A 193 -23.82 -0.36 -5.85
CA ASN A 193 -22.94 0.60 -6.52
C ASN A 193 -22.20 1.59 -5.58
N LEU A 194 -21.76 1.10 -4.42
CA LEU A 194 -20.93 1.85 -3.49
C LEU A 194 -19.56 2.07 -4.12
N VAL A 195 -19.16 3.33 -4.32
CA VAL A 195 -17.83 3.65 -4.86
C VAL A 195 -16.79 3.61 -3.74
N THR A 196 -15.67 2.93 -3.96
CA THR A 196 -14.56 2.93 -2.99
C THR A 196 -13.81 4.26 -2.98
N ASP A 197 -13.42 4.72 -1.79
CA ASP A 197 -12.65 5.95 -1.58
C ASP A 197 -11.18 5.83 -2.05
N ASN A 198 -10.39 6.88 -1.86
CA ASN A 198 -8.94 6.88 -2.17
C ASN A 198 -8.10 5.94 -1.28
N GLN A 199 -8.71 5.30 -0.26
CA GLN A 199 -8.10 4.24 0.55
C GLN A 199 -8.64 2.84 0.16
N GLY A 200 -9.52 2.74 -0.84
CA GLY A 200 -10.18 1.49 -1.23
C GLY A 200 -11.31 1.05 -0.28
N LYS A 201 -11.83 1.95 0.57
CA LYS A 201 -12.88 1.66 1.55
C LYS A 201 -14.27 2.05 1.04
N ILE A 202 -15.28 1.34 1.54
CA ILE A 202 -16.68 1.77 1.51
C ILE A 202 -17.13 2.22 2.90
N ARG A 203 -18.28 2.93 2.97
CA ARG A 203 -18.94 3.22 4.26
C ARG A 203 -19.32 1.91 4.98
N SER A 204 -19.32 1.93 6.32
CA SER A 204 -19.66 0.74 7.12
C SER A 204 -21.14 0.37 7.00
N PHE A 205 -21.44 -0.91 7.21
CA PHE A 205 -22.79 -1.48 7.12
C PHE A 205 -23.02 -2.50 8.24
N LEU A 206 -24.29 -2.77 8.57
CA LEU A 206 -24.71 -3.74 9.57
C LEU A 206 -25.08 -5.07 8.92
N VAL A 207 -24.71 -6.18 9.56
CA VAL A 207 -25.12 -7.54 9.21
C VAL A 207 -25.78 -8.17 10.43
N LYS A 208 -26.96 -8.74 10.27
CA LYS A 208 -27.73 -9.39 11.34
C LYS A 208 -27.16 -10.78 11.62
N ASP A 209 -27.36 -11.28 12.84
CA ASP A 209 -27.04 -12.67 13.20
C ASP A 209 -27.57 -13.69 12.18
N GLY A 210 -26.77 -14.73 11.91
CA GLY A 210 -27.05 -15.77 10.91
C GLY A 210 -27.08 -15.32 9.44
N TRP A 211 -26.81 -14.04 9.15
CA TRP A 211 -26.65 -13.50 7.79
C TRP A 211 -25.17 -13.45 7.40
N GLY A 212 -24.90 -13.64 6.10
CA GLY A 212 -23.61 -13.39 5.48
C GLY A 212 -23.71 -12.30 4.42
N ALA A 213 -22.79 -11.34 4.45
CA ALA A 213 -22.63 -10.29 3.45
C ALA A 213 -21.70 -10.74 2.33
N ARG A 214 -22.22 -10.77 1.10
CA ARG A 214 -21.47 -11.07 -0.13
C ARG A 214 -21.21 -9.81 -0.94
N PHE A 215 -20.18 -9.85 -1.78
CA PHE A 215 -19.71 -8.70 -2.54
C PHE A 215 -19.66 -8.99 -4.04
N THR A 216 -20.04 -7.99 -4.82
CA THR A 216 -19.83 -7.90 -6.27
C THR A 216 -19.01 -6.64 -6.52
N ILE A 217 -17.78 -6.78 -7.02
CA ILE A 217 -16.86 -5.66 -7.30
C ILE A 217 -16.76 -5.50 -8.82
N ASP A 218 -16.97 -4.29 -9.32
CA ASP A 218 -16.92 -3.92 -10.74
C ASP A 218 -17.76 -4.86 -11.63
N GLY A 219 -18.93 -5.26 -11.12
CA GLY A 219 -19.89 -6.16 -11.78
C GLY A 219 -19.64 -7.65 -11.55
N VAL A 220 -18.53 -8.05 -10.91
CA VAL A 220 -18.12 -9.44 -10.74
C VAL A 220 -18.17 -9.90 -9.27
N GLN A 221 -18.81 -11.05 -9.03
CA GLN A 221 -18.96 -11.65 -7.71
C GLN A 221 -17.60 -12.03 -7.10
N ALA A 222 -17.40 -11.74 -5.81
CA ALA A 222 -16.21 -12.14 -5.06
C ALA A 222 -16.31 -13.60 -4.62
N VAL A 223 -15.44 -14.44 -5.19
CA VAL A 223 -15.28 -15.85 -4.80
C VAL A 223 -13.86 -16.12 -4.28
N ASP A 224 -13.65 -17.18 -3.52
CA ASP A 224 -12.32 -17.61 -3.08
C ASP A 224 -11.49 -18.23 -4.23
N ASN A 225 -10.31 -18.77 -3.91
CA ASN A 225 -9.49 -19.47 -4.91
C ASN A 225 -10.19 -20.71 -5.50
N ASN A 226 -11.12 -21.33 -4.75
CA ASN A 226 -11.89 -22.53 -5.09
C ASN A 226 -13.24 -22.22 -5.78
N ASN A 227 -13.51 -20.96 -6.13
CA ASN A 227 -14.78 -20.45 -6.68
C ASN A 227 -15.98 -20.44 -5.70
N LYS A 228 -15.80 -20.56 -4.38
CA LYS A 228 -16.86 -20.41 -3.36
C LYS A 228 -17.10 -18.95 -3.01
N GLU A 229 -18.36 -18.53 -2.85
CA GLU A 229 -18.74 -17.15 -2.50
C GLU A 229 -18.10 -16.66 -1.18
N ILE A 230 -17.51 -15.46 -1.20
CA ILE A 230 -16.98 -14.80 0.00
C ILE A 230 -18.12 -14.19 0.82
N LEU A 231 -18.16 -14.52 2.11
CA LEU A 231 -19.17 -14.05 3.05
C LEU A 231 -18.52 -13.48 4.32
N LEU A 232 -18.90 -12.26 4.72
CA LEU A 232 -18.68 -11.74 6.07
C LEU A 232 -19.92 -12.03 6.93
N ILE A 233 -19.77 -12.86 7.96
CA ILE A 233 -20.86 -13.37 8.81
C ILE A 233 -20.82 -12.65 10.16
N ALA A 234 -21.98 -12.25 10.68
CA ALA A 234 -22.08 -11.55 11.97
C ALA A 234 -21.87 -12.49 13.17
N ASP A 235 -21.23 -11.96 14.24
CA ASP A 235 -20.96 -12.65 15.52
C ASP A 235 -21.29 -11.80 16.76
N GLY A 236 -21.97 -10.65 16.56
CA GLY A 236 -22.27 -9.66 17.60
C GLY A 236 -21.20 -8.59 17.85
N LYS A 237 -20.01 -8.72 17.24
CA LYS A 237 -18.89 -7.78 17.34
C LYS A 237 -18.71 -6.96 16.07
N ASN A 238 -18.00 -5.84 16.17
CA ASN A 238 -17.69 -4.99 15.02
C ASN A 238 -16.30 -5.35 14.45
N HIS A 239 -16.20 -5.42 13.12
CA HIS A 239 -15.03 -5.97 12.42
C HIS A 239 -14.48 -5.00 11.38
N SER A 240 -13.15 -4.91 11.33
CA SER A 240 -12.42 -4.33 10.20
C SER A 240 -11.91 -5.47 9.31
N SER A 241 -12.22 -5.43 8.02
CA SER A 241 -11.94 -6.52 7.08
C SER A 241 -11.26 -6.02 5.81
N VAL A 242 -10.26 -6.77 5.33
CA VAL A 242 -9.52 -6.48 4.10
C VAL A 242 -9.82 -7.56 3.07
N ILE A 243 -10.55 -7.21 2.02
CA ILE A 243 -10.83 -8.10 0.90
C ILE A 243 -9.73 -7.90 -0.16
N VAL A 244 -8.84 -8.87 -0.24
CA VAL A 244 -7.84 -8.97 -1.32
C VAL A 244 -8.55 -9.42 -2.59
N VAL A 245 -8.28 -8.78 -3.72
CA VAL A 245 -8.98 -8.93 -4.99
C VAL A 245 -7.99 -9.26 -6.11
N ALA A 246 -8.37 -10.19 -6.98
CA ALA A 246 -7.55 -10.67 -8.09
C ALA A 246 -8.41 -10.82 -9.35
N SER A 247 -8.11 -10.03 -10.38
CA SER A 247 -8.72 -10.19 -11.70
C SER A 247 -8.08 -11.35 -12.48
N GLY A 248 -8.90 -12.24 -13.00
CA GLY A 248 -8.50 -13.35 -13.88
C GLY A 248 -9.48 -13.57 -15.02
N ARG A 249 -9.13 -14.45 -15.98
CA ARG A 249 -9.96 -14.77 -17.16
C ARG A 249 -11.34 -15.38 -16.86
N SER A 250 -11.64 -15.64 -15.59
CA SER A 250 -12.89 -16.27 -15.12
C SER A 250 -13.54 -15.48 -13.96
N GLY A 251 -13.16 -14.20 -13.77
CA GLY A 251 -13.76 -13.31 -12.77
C GLY A 251 -12.80 -12.85 -11.67
N ILE A 252 -13.37 -12.35 -10.57
CA ILE A 252 -12.67 -11.82 -9.40
C ILE A 252 -12.50 -12.91 -8.35
N LYS A 253 -11.25 -13.14 -7.92
CA LYS A 253 -10.91 -14.07 -6.83
C LYS A 253 -10.35 -13.34 -5.60
N SER A 254 -10.70 -13.82 -4.42
CA SER A 254 -10.22 -13.38 -3.11
C SER A 254 -9.30 -14.43 -2.46
N GLN A 255 -8.52 -13.97 -1.48
CA GLN A 255 -7.58 -14.77 -0.69
C GLN A 255 -8.02 -14.93 0.78
N THR A 256 -9.10 -14.27 1.21
CA THR A 256 -9.59 -14.39 2.59
C THR A 256 -10.16 -15.79 2.85
N ASP A 257 -9.54 -16.57 3.75
CA ASP A 257 -10.20 -17.80 4.20
C ASP A 257 -11.48 -17.45 4.96
N ILE A 258 -12.46 -18.32 4.74
CA ILE A 258 -13.83 -18.17 5.19
C ILE A 258 -13.83 -18.40 6.70
N HIS A 259 -14.41 -17.48 7.48
CA HIS A 259 -14.73 -17.77 8.88
C HIS A 259 -15.96 -18.68 8.91
N ASN A 260 -15.72 -19.95 8.56
CA ASN A 260 -16.71 -20.98 8.32
C ASN A 260 -17.17 -21.56 9.66
N GLN A 261 -17.61 -20.67 10.57
CA GLN A 261 -18.35 -21.05 11.76
C GLN A 261 -19.58 -21.83 11.30
N GLN A 262 -19.57 -23.14 11.51
CA GLN A 262 -20.81 -23.91 11.45
C GLN A 262 -21.75 -23.31 12.49
N THR A 263 -22.98 -22.99 12.06
CA THR A 263 -24.07 -22.69 13.00
C THR A 263 -24.19 -23.86 13.97
N SER A 264 -23.93 -23.65 15.25
CA SER A 264 -23.95 -24.67 16.28
C SER A 264 -25.25 -25.48 16.21
N PRO A 265 -25.20 -26.79 15.90
CA PRO A 265 -26.41 -27.61 15.89
C PRO A 265 -26.99 -27.68 17.30
N SER A 266 -28.28 -27.35 17.43
CA SER A 266 -28.99 -27.61 18.69
C SER A 266 -29.11 -29.12 18.93
N GLN A 267 -29.13 -29.52 20.21
CA GLN A 267 -29.03 -30.93 20.60
C GLN A 267 -30.19 -31.77 20.07
N LYS A 268 -29.87 -32.96 19.54
CA LYS A 268 -30.74 -34.14 19.53
C LYS A 268 -29.87 -35.42 19.51
N GLN A 269 -30.35 -36.47 20.17
CA GLN A 269 -29.62 -37.74 20.37
C GLN A 269 -29.97 -38.78 19.30
N GLU A 270 -28.98 -39.62 18.97
CA GLU A 270 -29.11 -41.01 18.49
C GLU A 270 -29.80 -41.22 17.12
N SER A 271 -29.64 -42.36 16.42
CA SER A 271 -29.21 -43.71 16.86
C SER A 271 -28.29 -44.45 15.86
N VAL A 272 -27.89 -45.68 16.21
CA VAL A 272 -26.87 -46.52 15.54
C VAL A 272 -27.48 -47.69 14.76
N LYS A 273 -26.96 -47.98 13.55
CA LYS A 273 -26.76 -49.30 12.88
C LYS A 273 -25.94 -49.07 11.58
N LYS A 274 -24.95 -49.89 11.17
CA LYS A 274 -24.94 -51.33 10.75
C LYS A 274 -25.80 -51.57 9.50
N ASP A 275 -25.43 -52.37 8.47
CA ASP A 275 -24.26 -53.21 8.10
C ASP A 275 -24.18 -53.23 6.53
N THR A 276 -23.24 -53.80 5.74
CA THR A 276 -22.03 -54.65 5.90
C THR A 276 -21.14 -54.55 4.63
N LYS A 277 -19.89 -55.07 4.67
CA LYS A 277 -19.05 -55.64 3.56
C LYS A 277 -18.48 -54.65 2.51
N ALA A 278 -17.17 -54.64 2.21
CA ALA A 278 -16.24 -55.67 1.67
C ALA A 278 -16.34 -55.75 0.12
N GLU A 279 -15.27 -55.96 -0.65
CA GLU A 279 -14.05 -56.79 -0.47
C GLU A 279 -12.72 -56.00 -0.75
N VAL A 280 -11.54 -56.30 -0.14
CA VAL A 280 -10.67 -57.50 -0.21
C VAL A 280 -10.13 -57.67 -1.66
N ASN A 281 -8.82 -57.76 -1.98
CA ASN A 281 -7.57 -58.03 -1.24
C ASN A 281 -6.34 -57.57 -2.11
N ASN A 282 -5.03 -57.60 -1.74
CA ASN A 282 -4.33 -57.91 -0.48
C ASN A 282 -2.94 -57.20 -0.40
N GLU A 283 -2.26 -57.35 0.73
CA GLU A 283 -0.92 -56.84 1.05
C GLU A 283 0.25 -57.45 0.24
N LYS A 284 1.42 -56.76 0.23
CA LYS A 284 2.60 -57.23 1.00
C LYS A 284 3.65 -56.14 1.27
N LYS A 285 4.39 -56.30 2.38
CA LYS A 285 5.45 -55.41 2.88
C LYS A 285 6.85 -55.82 2.39
N ALA A 286 7.72 -54.83 2.20
CA ALA A 286 9.18 -54.82 2.41
C ALA A 286 9.72 -53.47 1.87
N GLU A 287 10.76 -52.82 2.39
CA GLU A 287 11.32 -52.78 3.75
C GLU A 287 12.13 -51.46 3.86
N GLU A 288 12.83 -51.17 4.97
CA GLU A 288 13.58 -49.91 5.10
C GLU A 288 14.86 -49.89 4.26
N GLY A 289 15.17 -48.75 3.63
CA GLY A 289 16.37 -48.59 2.81
C GLY A 289 16.78 -47.13 2.64
N GLU A 290 17.91 -46.76 3.25
CA GLU A 290 18.50 -45.41 3.16
C GLU A 290 18.77 -45.02 1.70
N ASN A 291 18.02 -44.04 1.19
CA ASN A 291 18.28 -43.45 -0.13
C ASN A 291 18.79 -42.01 -0.02
N ASN A 292 20.07 -41.94 0.33
CA ASN A 292 20.91 -40.75 0.22
C ASN A 292 20.88 -40.24 -1.24
N THR A 293 20.07 -39.21 -1.49
CA THR A 293 19.64 -38.82 -2.84
C THR A 293 20.74 -38.06 -3.57
N LYS A 294 21.71 -38.81 -4.11
CA LYS A 294 22.70 -38.31 -5.08
C LYS A 294 21.95 -37.65 -6.24
N GLN A 295 22.09 -36.33 -6.37
CA GLN A 295 21.57 -35.55 -7.49
C GLN A 295 21.99 -36.22 -8.81
N LYS A 296 21.04 -36.59 -9.66
CA LYS A 296 21.33 -37.12 -11.01
C LYS A 296 21.62 -35.96 -11.97
N ASN A 297 22.46 -36.20 -12.96
CA ASN A 297 22.59 -35.29 -14.10
C ASN A 297 21.33 -35.35 -14.96
N VAL A 298 20.82 -34.19 -15.38
CA VAL A 298 19.67 -34.04 -16.28
C VAL A 298 20.11 -33.37 -17.57
N ASN A 299 19.65 -33.93 -18.69
CA ASN A 299 19.92 -33.40 -20.02
C ASN A 299 18.77 -32.49 -20.46
N PHE A 300 19.10 -31.35 -21.04
CA PHE A 300 18.12 -30.39 -21.56
C PHE A 300 18.69 -29.64 -22.78
N SER A 301 17.80 -28.91 -23.47
CA SER A 301 18.14 -28.00 -24.56
C SER A 301 17.71 -26.58 -24.20
N ILE A 302 18.35 -25.57 -24.79
CA ILE A 302 17.92 -24.16 -24.69
C ILE A 302 17.50 -23.67 -26.07
N LYS A 303 16.36 -22.96 -26.13
CA LYS A 303 15.86 -22.34 -27.36
C LYS A 303 15.62 -20.86 -27.15
N ILE A 304 16.13 -20.02 -28.05
CA ILE A 304 16.05 -18.56 -27.89
C ILE A 304 15.04 -17.98 -28.89
N ILE A 305 14.05 -17.27 -28.37
CA ILE A 305 12.99 -16.60 -29.13
C ILE A 305 12.89 -15.11 -28.78
N ASP A 306 12.39 -14.30 -29.72
CA ASP A 306 12.17 -12.87 -29.53
C ASP A 306 10.80 -12.53 -28.90
N SER A 307 10.52 -11.23 -28.74
CA SER A 307 9.26 -10.69 -28.24
C SER A 307 8.01 -11.17 -29.01
N GLU A 308 8.15 -11.52 -30.28
CA GLU A 308 7.08 -11.99 -31.18
C GLU A 308 7.01 -13.53 -31.24
N ASN A 309 7.76 -14.23 -30.38
CA ASN A 309 7.96 -15.68 -30.35
C ASN A 309 8.71 -16.26 -31.57
N LYS A 310 9.38 -15.42 -32.37
CA LYS A 310 10.19 -15.88 -33.51
C LYS A 310 11.56 -16.34 -33.03
N VAL A 311 12.04 -17.43 -33.61
CA VAL A 311 13.35 -18.03 -33.30
C VAL A 311 14.49 -17.03 -33.58
N ILE A 312 15.47 -16.97 -32.69
CA ILE A 312 16.71 -16.19 -32.87
C ILE A 312 17.87 -17.17 -33.13
N PRO A 313 18.35 -17.29 -34.38
CA PRO A 313 19.46 -18.17 -34.73
C PRO A 313 20.82 -17.60 -34.29
N ASN A 314 21.82 -18.48 -34.13
CA ASN A 314 23.24 -18.13 -33.92
C ASN A 314 23.51 -17.22 -32.70
N PHE A 315 22.63 -17.22 -31.71
CA PHE A 315 22.66 -16.26 -30.62
C PHE A 315 23.60 -16.69 -29.49
N SER A 316 24.60 -15.85 -29.18
CA SER A 316 25.55 -16.07 -28.07
C SER A 316 24.98 -15.61 -26.72
N TYR A 317 25.11 -16.47 -25.71
CA TYR A 317 24.72 -16.20 -24.32
C TYR A 317 25.75 -16.84 -23.37
N PHE A 318 25.50 -16.79 -22.07
CA PHE A 318 26.31 -17.48 -21.06
C PHE A 318 25.40 -18.20 -20.08
N LEU A 319 25.87 -19.34 -19.57
CA LEU A 319 25.26 -20.05 -18.45
C LEU A 319 26.14 -19.90 -17.22
N LYS A 320 25.55 -19.41 -16.12
CA LYS A 320 26.15 -19.51 -14.79
C LYS A 320 25.52 -20.66 -14.02
N TYR A 321 26.36 -21.59 -13.57
CA TYR A 321 26.00 -22.84 -12.89
C TYR A 321 27.10 -23.20 -11.88
N LYS A 322 26.72 -23.54 -10.63
CA LYS A 322 27.65 -23.76 -9.50
C LYS A 322 28.82 -22.76 -9.43
N ASN A 323 28.48 -21.47 -9.59
CA ASN A 323 29.40 -20.32 -9.68
C ASN A 323 30.37 -20.25 -10.86
N ALA A 324 30.59 -21.32 -11.62
CA ALA A 324 31.24 -21.24 -12.92
C ALA A 324 30.34 -20.50 -13.93
N GLU A 325 30.95 -19.77 -14.86
CA GLU A 325 30.25 -19.12 -15.97
C GLU A 325 30.88 -19.55 -17.30
N LYS A 326 30.09 -20.11 -18.21
CA LYS A 326 30.55 -20.60 -19.52
C LYS A 326 29.81 -19.87 -20.65
N LYS A 327 30.51 -19.55 -21.75
CA LYS A 327 29.89 -19.03 -22.97
C LYS A 327 29.20 -20.16 -23.73
N HIS A 328 28.00 -19.88 -24.22
CA HIS A 328 27.12 -20.79 -24.94
C HIS A 328 26.55 -20.10 -26.20
N SER A 329 26.00 -20.87 -27.13
CA SER A 329 25.45 -20.34 -28.38
C SER A 329 24.51 -21.32 -29.07
N VAL A 330 23.27 -20.87 -29.33
CA VAL A 330 22.30 -21.64 -30.11
C VAL A 330 22.67 -21.70 -31.60
N GLY A 331 22.29 -22.78 -32.28
CA GLY A 331 22.57 -22.99 -33.70
C GLY A 331 21.67 -22.19 -34.65
N THR A 332 21.68 -22.57 -35.92
CA THR A 332 20.87 -21.96 -37.00
C THR A 332 19.36 -22.18 -36.84
N ASN A 333 18.96 -23.19 -36.08
CA ASN A 333 17.58 -23.44 -35.64
C ASN A 333 17.21 -22.70 -34.34
N GLY A 334 18.12 -21.88 -33.79
CA GLY A 334 17.96 -21.17 -32.52
C GLY A 334 17.84 -22.08 -31.29
N ILE A 335 18.32 -23.32 -31.38
CA ILE A 335 18.40 -24.30 -30.28
C ILE A 335 19.87 -24.66 -30.00
N GLU A 336 20.21 -24.87 -28.73
CA GLU A 336 21.42 -25.56 -28.28
C GLU A 336 21.00 -26.83 -27.52
N ASN A 337 21.57 -27.97 -27.89
CA ASN A 337 21.22 -29.29 -27.34
C ASN A 337 22.31 -29.82 -26.41
N ASN A 338 22.00 -30.90 -25.69
CA ASN A 338 22.95 -31.66 -24.86
C ASN A 338 23.58 -30.85 -23.72
N LEU A 339 22.82 -29.90 -23.16
CA LEU A 339 23.21 -29.19 -21.94
C LEU A 339 22.94 -30.10 -20.74
N VAL A 340 23.89 -30.12 -19.78
CA VAL A 340 23.86 -31.02 -18.62
C VAL A 340 24.02 -30.23 -17.33
N ALA A 341 23.16 -30.49 -16.35
CA ALA A 341 23.24 -29.94 -14.99
C ALA A 341 22.73 -30.98 -13.98
N LEU A 342 23.06 -30.84 -12.70
CA LEU A 342 22.52 -31.71 -11.65
C LEU A 342 21.08 -31.31 -11.29
N SER A 343 20.20 -32.31 -11.11
CA SER A 343 18.79 -32.11 -10.76
C SER A 343 18.66 -31.35 -9.44
N GLY A 344 17.79 -30.34 -9.40
CA GLY A 344 17.61 -29.44 -8.25
C GLY A 344 18.57 -28.25 -8.19
N GLU A 345 19.57 -28.18 -9.05
CA GLU A 345 20.52 -27.05 -9.10
C GLU A 345 20.05 -25.89 -9.96
N GLU A 346 20.57 -24.69 -9.69
CA GLU A 346 20.17 -23.47 -10.36
C GLU A 346 21.07 -23.11 -11.55
N ILE A 347 20.43 -22.74 -12.66
CA ILE A 347 21.04 -22.22 -13.89
C ILE A 347 20.57 -20.78 -14.09
N THR A 348 21.51 -19.85 -14.25
CA THR A 348 21.22 -18.45 -14.63
C THR A 348 21.71 -18.18 -16.05
N VAL A 349 20.84 -17.60 -16.89
CA VAL A 349 21.16 -17.26 -18.29
C VAL A 349 21.50 -15.78 -18.38
N LEU A 350 22.67 -15.48 -18.93
CA LEU A 350 23.24 -14.14 -19.05
C LEU A 350 23.46 -13.75 -20.52
N ILE A 351 23.30 -12.47 -20.88
CA ILE A 351 23.62 -11.90 -22.20
C ILE A 351 24.52 -10.68 -22.05
N SER A 352 25.60 -10.55 -22.85
CA SER A 352 26.43 -9.34 -22.88
C SER A 352 25.68 -8.13 -23.44
N GLY A 353 25.55 -7.07 -22.63
CA GLY A 353 25.25 -5.70 -23.09
C GLY A 353 26.51 -4.96 -23.50
N LEU A 354 26.45 -3.63 -23.48
CA LEU A 354 27.61 -2.74 -23.66
C LEU A 354 28.50 -2.69 -22.42
N ASP A 355 27.91 -2.54 -21.22
CA ASP A 355 28.68 -2.39 -19.97
C ASP A 355 28.72 -3.69 -19.15
N SER A 356 27.66 -4.49 -19.20
CA SER A 356 27.43 -5.57 -18.23
C SER A 356 26.88 -6.87 -18.84
N LYS A 357 27.01 -7.98 -18.12
CA LYS A 357 26.27 -9.21 -18.40
C LYS A 357 24.89 -9.14 -17.75
N GLN A 358 23.86 -9.43 -18.52
CA GLN A 358 22.46 -9.20 -18.16
C GLN A 358 21.74 -10.52 -17.91
N GLU A 359 21.25 -10.75 -16.70
CA GLU A 359 20.39 -11.90 -16.39
C GLU A 359 19.05 -11.82 -17.13
N ILE A 360 18.73 -12.83 -17.93
CA ILE A 360 17.47 -12.89 -18.70
C ILE A 360 16.45 -13.77 -17.99
N ILE A 361 16.88 -14.94 -17.54
CA ILE A 361 16.06 -15.91 -16.83
C ILE A 361 16.95 -16.76 -15.92
N ARG A 362 16.34 -17.25 -14.84
CA ARG A 362 16.92 -18.15 -13.85
C ARG A 362 15.95 -19.33 -13.69
N PHE A 363 16.46 -20.55 -13.65
CA PHE A 363 15.63 -21.75 -13.50
C PHE A 363 16.39 -22.89 -12.84
N THR A 364 15.67 -23.76 -12.16
CA THR A 364 16.19 -25.01 -11.59
C THR A 364 16.22 -26.10 -12.66
N ALA A 365 17.31 -26.86 -12.76
CA ALA A 365 17.40 -28.05 -13.59
C ALA A 365 16.50 -29.16 -13.01
N GLN A 366 15.73 -29.84 -13.85
CA GLN A 366 14.74 -30.85 -13.44
C GLN A 366 14.75 -32.05 -14.40
N GLU A 367 14.45 -33.24 -13.89
CA GLU A 367 14.23 -34.43 -14.72
C GLU A 367 13.06 -34.19 -15.68
N GLY A 368 13.20 -34.62 -16.94
CA GLY A 368 12.19 -34.39 -17.98
C GLY A 368 12.10 -32.97 -18.56
N MET A 369 13.03 -32.04 -18.22
CA MET A 369 12.95 -30.63 -18.64
C MET A 369 12.86 -30.41 -20.17
N GLY A 370 13.54 -31.23 -20.98
CA GLY A 370 13.47 -31.14 -22.44
C GLY A 370 13.94 -29.78 -23.00
N GLU A 371 13.12 -29.15 -23.84
CA GLU A 371 13.41 -27.86 -24.49
C GLU A 371 13.05 -26.66 -23.59
N LYS A 372 14.07 -26.01 -23.01
CA LYS A 372 13.89 -24.77 -22.24
C LYS A 372 13.83 -23.56 -23.15
N ILE A 373 12.61 -23.06 -23.38
CA ILE A 373 12.39 -21.82 -24.14
C ILE A 373 12.78 -20.58 -23.31
N ILE A 374 13.59 -19.71 -23.92
CA ILE A 374 14.07 -18.44 -23.36
C ILE A 374 13.59 -17.31 -24.27
N LYS A 375 12.75 -16.43 -23.72
CA LYS A 375 12.19 -15.29 -24.45
C LYS A 375 12.92 -13.99 -24.14
N VAL A 376 13.57 -13.43 -25.16
CA VAL A 376 14.24 -12.13 -25.08
C VAL A 376 13.21 -11.04 -25.40
N ASN A 377 12.74 -10.36 -24.36
CA ASN A 377 11.78 -9.25 -24.50
C ASN A 377 12.47 -7.93 -24.86
N LEU A 378 11.71 -6.99 -25.43
CA LEU A 378 12.18 -5.62 -25.66
C LEU A 378 12.39 -4.89 -24.32
N HIS A 379 13.53 -4.22 -24.19
CA HIS A 379 13.81 -3.25 -23.14
C HIS A 379 13.65 -1.83 -23.70
N THR A 380 13.00 -0.95 -22.95
CA THR A 380 12.78 0.46 -23.34
C THR A 380 13.64 1.39 -22.49
N PHE A 381 14.47 2.20 -23.16
CA PHE A 381 15.41 3.14 -22.54
C PHE A 381 15.51 4.44 -23.33
N ASN A 382 16.19 5.43 -22.76
CA ASN A 382 16.43 6.72 -23.41
C ASN A 382 17.90 6.88 -23.84
N ILE A 383 18.13 7.57 -24.94
CA ILE A 383 19.46 8.04 -25.36
C ILE A 383 19.41 9.56 -25.44
N LEU A 384 20.19 10.24 -24.60
CA LEU A 384 20.43 11.69 -24.64
C LEU A 384 21.63 11.96 -25.55
N PHE A 385 21.45 12.78 -26.58
CA PHE A 385 22.52 13.34 -27.39
C PHE A 385 22.80 14.78 -26.95
N ARG A 386 24.07 15.12 -26.70
CA ARG A 386 24.50 16.47 -26.34
C ARG A 386 25.82 16.85 -27.04
N HIS A 387 26.04 18.15 -27.23
CA HIS A 387 27.27 18.67 -27.82
C HIS A 387 28.48 18.29 -26.97
N ARG A 388 29.55 17.79 -27.60
CA ARG A 388 30.78 17.37 -26.90
C ARG A 388 31.38 18.48 -26.04
N ASP A 389 31.33 19.72 -26.52
CA ASP A 389 32.09 20.84 -25.99
C ASP A 389 31.28 21.57 -24.90
N THR A 390 30.05 21.95 -25.23
CA THR A 390 29.17 22.72 -24.33
C THR A 390 28.33 21.86 -23.39
N LYS A 391 28.29 20.54 -23.61
CA LYS A 391 27.38 19.56 -22.95
C LYS A 391 25.88 19.90 -23.03
N LYS A 392 25.48 20.89 -23.85
CA LYS A 392 24.07 21.25 -24.09
C LYS A 392 23.36 20.16 -24.92
N PRO A 393 22.10 19.80 -24.63
CA PRO A 393 21.37 18.81 -25.41
C PRO A 393 21.20 19.21 -26.89
N ILE A 394 21.38 18.26 -27.80
CA ILE A 394 21.18 18.50 -29.25
C ILE A 394 19.70 18.23 -29.57
N THR A 395 18.88 19.27 -29.52
CA THR A 395 17.46 19.16 -29.90
C THR A 395 17.31 18.96 -31.41
N ASN A 396 16.21 18.35 -31.85
CA ASN A 396 15.84 18.21 -33.26
C ASN A 396 16.82 17.44 -34.18
N LEU A 397 17.82 16.73 -33.63
CA LEU A 397 18.80 15.93 -34.37
C LEU A 397 18.10 14.79 -35.12
N ASN A 398 18.23 14.75 -36.44
CA ASN A 398 17.65 13.71 -37.29
C ASN A 398 18.63 12.54 -37.44
N LEU A 399 18.14 11.34 -37.15
CA LEU A 399 18.92 10.10 -37.04
C LEU A 399 18.27 8.98 -37.86
N ILE A 400 19.11 8.14 -38.46
CA ILE A 400 18.70 6.89 -39.11
C ILE A 400 19.10 5.73 -38.19
N GLN A 401 18.13 5.07 -37.59
CA GLN A 401 18.29 3.89 -36.75
C GLN A 401 18.24 2.62 -37.62
N LYS A 402 19.24 1.74 -37.51
CA LYS A 402 19.22 0.38 -38.05
C LYS A 402 19.16 -0.65 -36.91
N TYR A 403 18.21 -1.59 -36.98
CA TYR A 403 17.98 -2.62 -35.96
C TYR A 403 17.26 -3.84 -36.55
N ARG A 404 17.81 -5.06 -36.39
CA ARG A 404 17.25 -6.33 -36.92
C ARG A 404 16.68 -6.21 -38.34
N ASN A 405 17.52 -5.74 -39.28
CA ASN A 405 17.21 -5.48 -40.69
C ASN A 405 16.13 -4.42 -40.97
N GLN A 406 15.55 -3.78 -39.94
CA GLN A 406 14.68 -2.62 -40.10
C GLN A 406 15.50 -1.32 -40.10
N ILE A 407 15.08 -0.35 -40.91
CA ILE A 407 15.59 1.02 -40.91
C ILE A 407 14.45 1.95 -40.48
N LYS A 408 14.68 2.85 -39.52
CA LYS A 408 13.67 3.81 -39.03
C LYS A 408 14.30 5.18 -38.83
N GLN A 409 13.58 6.23 -39.23
CA GLN A 409 13.98 7.59 -38.88
C GLN A 409 13.62 7.88 -37.41
N LYS A 410 14.48 8.64 -36.73
CA LYS A 410 14.33 9.12 -35.35
C LYS A 410 14.72 10.59 -35.31
N LYS A 411 14.12 11.34 -34.37
CA LYS A 411 14.44 12.75 -34.13
C LYS A 411 14.50 13.00 -32.62
N THR A 412 15.50 13.74 -32.14
CA THR A 412 15.58 14.09 -30.71
C THR A 412 14.52 15.12 -30.30
N ASP A 413 14.02 15.00 -29.07
CA ASP A 413 13.08 15.93 -28.45
C ASP A 413 13.73 17.26 -28.04
N GLY A 414 12.96 18.15 -27.40
CA GLY A 414 13.46 19.41 -26.83
C GLY A 414 14.47 19.25 -25.69
N ASN A 415 14.67 18.04 -25.18
CA ASN A 415 15.67 17.68 -24.17
C ASN A 415 16.87 16.92 -24.79
N GLY A 416 16.98 16.85 -26.12
CA GLY A 416 18.02 16.11 -26.84
C GLY A 416 17.91 14.58 -26.77
N LYS A 417 16.76 14.03 -26.38
CA LYS A 417 16.55 12.59 -26.13
C LYS A 417 15.80 11.89 -27.27
N ILE A 418 16.07 10.60 -27.43
CA ILE A 418 15.15 9.65 -28.07
C ILE A 418 14.83 8.50 -27.12
N THR A 419 13.58 8.02 -27.15
CA THR A 419 13.19 6.75 -26.51
C THR A 419 13.27 5.61 -27.52
N VAL A 420 13.81 4.47 -27.09
CA VAL A 420 14.14 3.32 -27.92
C VAL A 420 13.73 2.03 -27.22
N SER A 421 13.07 1.13 -27.94
CA SER A 421 12.74 -0.23 -27.48
C SER A 421 13.49 -1.26 -28.32
N ALA A 422 14.34 -2.05 -27.68
CA ALA A 422 15.22 -3.03 -28.35
C ALA A 422 15.57 -4.20 -27.41
N MET A 423 15.94 -5.35 -27.96
CA MET A 423 16.24 -6.55 -27.16
C MET A 423 17.63 -6.49 -26.52
N PRO A 424 17.80 -6.91 -25.25
CA PRO A 424 19.08 -7.14 -24.59
C PRO A 424 20.13 -7.84 -25.47
N GLY A 425 21.32 -7.27 -25.53
CA GLY A 425 22.48 -7.82 -26.27
C GLY A 425 22.42 -7.73 -27.79
N PHE A 426 21.33 -7.21 -28.38
CA PHE A 426 21.32 -6.82 -29.78
C PHE A 426 21.99 -5.45 -29.97
N GLU A 427 22.46 -5.19 -31.18
CA GLU A 427 23.09 -3.91 -31.54
C GLU A 427 22.09 -2.96 -32.19
N LEU A 428 22.20 -1.68 -31.81
CA LEU A 428 21.52 -0.53 -32.37
C LEU A 428 22.55 0.33 -33.08
N ASN A 429 22.50 0.40 -34.41
CA ASN A 429 23.35 1.32 -35.17
C ASN A 429 22.58 2.61 -35.48
N TYR A 430 23.22 3.75 -35.23
CA TYR A 430 22.72 5.08 -35.56
C TYR A 430 23.64 5.74 -36.58
N LYS A 431 23.01 6.34 -37.59
CA LYS A 431 23.64 7.22 -38.58
C LYS A 431 23.02 8.62 -38.52
N LEU A 432 23.77 9.62 -38.95
CA LEU A 432 23.23 10.94 -39.29
C LEU A 432 22.40 10.89 -40.58
N ARG A 433 21.67 11.98 -40.89
CA ARG A 433 20.81 12.07 -42.08
C ARG A 433 21.59 12.08 -43.41
N ASP A 434 22.89 12.37 -43.39
CA ASP A 434 23.83 12.21 -44.51
C ASP A 434 24.50 10.81 -44.55
N GLU A 435 23.84 9.82 -43.94
CA GLU A 435 24.26 8.42 -43.77
C GLU A 435 25.58 8.15 -43.05
N ARG A 436 26.32 9.16 -42.57
CA ARG A 436 27.53 8.94 -41.75
C ARG A 436 27.22 8.15 -40.50
N ASN A 437 28.08 7.18 -40.16
CA ASN A 437 28.00 6.43 -38.90
C ASN A 437 28.19 7.38 -37.72
N LEU A 438 27.25 7.34 -36.76
CA LEU A 438 27.29 8.12 -35.53
C LEU A 438 27.71 7.26 -34.34
N LEU A 439 27.06 6.12 -34.14
CA LEU A 439 27.26 5.25 -32.98
C LEU A 439 26.68 3.84 -33.20
N THR A 440 27.29 2.83 -32.59
CA THR A 440 26.65 1.51 -32.37
C THR A 440 26.58 1.23 -30.87
N ILE A 441 25.40 0.91 -30.36
CA ILE A 441 25.16 0.57 -28.94
C ILE A 441 24.70 -0.89 -28.84
N LYS A 442 25.35 -1.70 -27.99
CA LYS A 442 24.83 -3.01 -27.60
C LYS A 442 23.86 -2.85 -26.42
N VAL A 443 22.61 -3.26 -26.59
CA VAL A 443 21.53 -2.96 -25.63
C VAL A 443 21.83 -3.59 -24.26
N ASP A 444 21.84 -2.74 -23.23
CA ASP A 444 22.01 -3.14 -21.84
C ASP A 444 20.79 -2.70 -21.00
N LYS A 445 19.99 -3.67 -20.57
CA LYS A 445 18.75 -3.47 -19.80
C LYS A 445 18.98 -2.86 -18.42
N ASN A 446 20.22 -2.88 -17.93
CA ASN A 446 20.60 -2.34 -16.63
C ASN A 446 20.79 -0.81 -16.70
N LYS A 447 20.72 -0.19 -17.89
CA LYS A 447 21.00 1.22 -18.13
C LYS A 447 19.83 1.92 -18.85
N SER A 448 18.93 2.49 -18.05
CA SER A 448 17.71 3.18 -18.54
C SER A 448 17.97 4.52 -19.27
N LEU A 449 19.18 5.05 -19.18
CA LEU A 449 19.64 6.24 -19.90
C LEU A 449 21.06 6.04 -20.43
N ARG A 450 21.26 6.38 -21.71
CA ARG A 450 22.58 6.62 -22.33
C ARG A 450 22.81 8.12 -22.52
N VAL A 451 24.06 8.57 -22.44
CA VAL A 451 24.47 9.98 -22.64
C VAL A 451 25.61 10.03 -23.65
N ILE A 452 25.29 10.42 -24.87
CA ILE A 452 26.22 10.44 -26.01
C ILE A 452 26.65 11.88 -26.28
N ASP A 453 27.95 12.11 -26.16
CA ASP A 453 28.60 13.36 -26.52
C ASP A 453 29.00 13.29 -28.00
N VAL A 454 28.48 14.20 -28.82
CA VAL A 454 28.71 14.25 -30.27
C VAL A 454 29.50 15.52 -30.62
N ASP A 455 30.53 15.39 -31.46
CA ASP A 455 31.22 16.54 -32.04
C ASP A 455 30.24 17.49 -32.76
N SER A 456 30.25 18.76 -32.35
CA SER A 456 29.47 19.84 -32.93
C SER A 456 29.77 20.03 -34.44
N SER A 457 31.02 19.86 -34.85
CA SER A 457 31.45 20.08 -36.24
C SER A 457 30.82 19.08 -37.22
N ALA A 458 30.69 17.81 -36.81
CA ALA A 458 30.07 16.77 -37.62
C ALA A 458 28.58 17.02 -37.89
N ILE A 459 27.85 17.57 -36.90
CA ILE A 459 26.43 17.92 -37.00
C ILE A 459 26.26 19.09 -37.99
N GLU A 460 27.11 20.10 -37.92
CA GLU A 460 27.12 21.20 -38.89
C GLU A 460 27.45 20.72 -40.30
N GLN A 461 28.45 19.86 -40.46
CA GLN A 461 28.76 19.26 -41.77
C GLN A 461 27.57 18.49 -42.32
N ALA A 462 26.80 17.77 -41.48
CA ALA A 462 25.63 17.03 -41.95
C ALA A 462 24.50 17.96 -42.42
N SER A 463 24.31 19.12 -41.77
CA SER A 463 23.33 20.12 -42.23
C SER A 463 23.80 20.87 -43.49
N LYS A 464 25.12 21.05 -43.67
CA LYS A 464 25.74 21.64 -44.86
C LYS A 464 25.68 20.70 -46.07
N ASN A 465 26.06 19.43 -45.91
CA ASN A 465 26.06 18.39 -46.96
C ASN A 465 24.68 18.16 -47.61
N ILE A 466 23.60 18.37 -46.87
CA ILE A 466 22.22 18.23 -47.38
C ILE A 466 21.86 19.37 -48.36
N LYS A 467 22.51 20.54 -48.27
CA LYS A 467 22.21 21.70 -49.15
C LYS A 467 22.81 21.58 -50.55
N THR A 468 23.73 20.64 -50.79
CA THR A 468 24.52 20.54 -52.03
C THR A 468 24.37 19.21 -52.76
N GLY A 469 23.36 18.39 -52.43
CA GLY A 469 23.30 16.98 -52.84
C GLY A 469 21.94 16.37 -53.16
N THR A 470 21.30 16.83 -54.24
CA THR A 470 20.21 16.14 -54.97
C THR A 470 18.82 16.09 -54.29
N LYS A 471 17.76 16.07 -55.12
CA LYS A 471 16.35 16.08 -54.73
C LYS A 471 15.97 14.96 -53.74
N VAL A 472 15.02 15.28 -52.85
CA VAL A 472 14.23 14.25 -52.14
C VAL A 472 13.49 13.42 -53.17
N VAL A 473 13.69 12.10 -53.12
CA VAL A 473 12.95 11.12 -53.92
C VAL A 473 12.01 10.37 -52.98
N GLU A 474 10.72 10.63 -53.11
CA GLU A 474 9.68 9.76 -52.56
C GLU A 474 9.59 8.52 -53.47
N ILE A 475 9.88 7.34 -52.93
CA ILE A 475 9.63 6.07 -53.62
C ILE A 475 8.77 5.17 -52.73
N SER A 476 7.61 4.83 -53.27
CA SER A 476 6.68 3.84 -52.75
C SER A 476 7.25 2.41 -52.84
N GLN A 477 6.57 1.45 -52.23
CA GLN A 477 7.00 0.06 -52.18
C GLN A 477 7.18 -0.58 -53.57
N SER A 478 8.35 -1.18 -53.83
CA SER A 478 8.51 -2.21 -54.87
C SER A 478 9.62 -3.21 -54.49
N LYS A 479 9.66 -4.35 -55.19
CA LYS A 479 10.69 -5.40 -55.03
C LYS A 479 11.35 -5.67 -56.39
N GLN A 480 12.68 -5.61 -56.48
CA GLN A 480 13.59 -6.49 -57.25
C GLN A 480 15.01 -5.84 -57.37
N PRO A 481 16.10 -6.58 -57.66
CA PRO A 481 17.47 -6.08 -57.49
C PRO A 481 18.39 -6.22 -58.73
N ILE A 482 18.90 -5.10 -59.27
CA ILE A 482 19.99 -5.07 -60.28
C ILE A 482 20.88 -3.80 -60.07
N PRO A 483 22.04 -3.62 -60.74
CA PRO A 483 23.36 -4.01 -60.23
C PRO A 483 24.24 -2.82 -59.76
N SER A 484 25.48 -3.14 -59.36
CA SER A 484 26.47 -2.19 -58.82
C SER A 484 27.07 -1.22 -59.85
N ALA A 485 26.96 0.08 -59.57
CA ALA A 485 27.71 1.15 -60.25
C ALA A 485 28.65 1.88 -59.27
N LYS A 486 29.90 2.12 -59.67
CA LYS A 486 30.94 2.72 -58.81
C LYS A 486 30.86 4.25 -58.78
N HIS A 487 30.19 4.83 -57.79
CA HIS A 487 30.36 6.25 -57.44
C HIS A 487 31.30 6.43 -56.24
N LYS A 488 32.46 7.06 -56.47
CA LYS A 488 33.29 7.64 -55.39
C LYS A 488 32.50 8.78 -54.73
N ARG A 489 32.29 8.75 -53.41
CA ARG A 489 31.78 9.87 -52.60
C ARG A 489 32.67 10.05 -51.36
N LEU A 490 33.17 11.26 -51.14
CA LEU A 490 34.15 11.55 -50.08
C LEU A 490 33.46 11.76 -48.71
N VAL A 491 33.23 10.71 -47.91
CA VAL A 491 32.74 10.89 -46.52
C VAL A 491 33.28 9.87 -45.48
N ASP A 492 34.49 9.34 -45.64
CA ASP A 492 35.06 8.29 -44.76
C ASP A 492 35.83 8.80 -43.51
N LYS A 493 35.40 9.93 -42.91
CA LYS A 493 35.74 10.23 -41.51
C LYS A 493 34.56 9.83 -40.60
N PRO A 494 34.73 8.87 -39.67
CA PRO A 494 33.73 8.57 -38.64
C PRO A 494 33.39 9.82 -37.83
N VAL A 495 32.13 9.95 -37.40
CA VAL A 495 31.77 11.01 -36.46
C VAL A 495 32.37 10.65 -35.11
N GLU A 496 33.20 11.53 -34.54
CA GLU A 496 33.75 11.29 -33.21
C GLU A 496 32.63 11.45 -32.18
N THR A 497 32.26 10.32 -31.55
CA THR A 497 31.31 10.27 -30.44
C THR A 497 31.96 9.65 -29.22
N HIS A 498 31.60 10.16 -28.05
CA HIS A 498 32.02 9.63 -26.76
C HIS A 498 30.79 9.20 -25.98
N ASP A 499 30.71 7.92 -25.60
CA ASP A 499 29.68 7.48 -24.65
C ASP A 499 30.07 7.97 -23.25
N SER A 500 29.49 9.11 -22.88
CA SER A 500 29.58 9.75 -21.57
C SER A 500 28.53 9.23 -20.59
N THR A 501 27.90 8.08 -20.85
CA THR A 501 27.13 7.36 -19.84
C THR A 501 28.09 6.92 -18.72
N PRO A 502 27.79 7.25 -17.45
CA PRO A 502 28.57 6.74 -16.32
C PRO A 502 28.62 5.21 -16.35
N LYS A 503 29.83 4.63 -16.40
CA LYS A 503 30.06 3.18 -16.56
C LYS A 503 29.42 2.43 -15.39
N ARG A 504 29.55 2.95 -14.17
CA ARG A 504 28.63 2.67 -13.05
C ARG A 504 27.87 3.93 -12.64
N ASP A 505 26.86 3.76 -11.80
CA ASP A 505 26.03 4.84 -11.27
C ASP A 505 26.77 5.57 -10.14
N GLU A 506 27.88 6.21 -10.53
CA GLU A 506 28.87 6.80 -9.64
C GLU A 506 28.34 8.07 -8.95
N LYS A 507 28.53 8.14 -7.63
CA LYS A 507 28.43 9.38 -6.86
C LYS A 507 29.76 9.67 -6.19
N VAL A 508 30.47 10.66 -6.73
CA VAL A 508 31.66 11.22 -6.08
C VAL A 508 31.25 11.79 -4.73
N LYS A 509 32.01 11.46 -3.69
CA LYS A 509 32.05 12.23 -2.44
C LYS A 509 33.48 12.68 -2.19
N THR A 510 33.63 13.96 -1.89
CA THR A 510 34.87 14.53 -1.36
C THR A 510 35.13 13.96 0.04
N SER A 511 36.37 13.64 0.38
CA SER A 511 36.75 13.41 1.78
C SER A 511 36.75 14.73 2.56
N THR A 512 36.89 14.65 3.88
CA THR A 512 37.16 15.79 4.77
C THR A 512 38.50 16.48 4.47
N GLU A 513 39.37 15.88 3.66
CA GLU A 513 40.67 16.44 3.22
C GLU A 513 40.63 16.95 1.77
N GLY A 514 39.46 17.11 1.16
CA GLY A 514 39.32 17.68 -0.19
C GLY A 514 39.57 16.73 -1.36
N HIS A 515 40.16 15.55 -1.13
CA HIS A 515 40.38 14.56 -2.19
C HIS A 515 39.07 13.89 -2.65
N PRO A 516 38.85 13.71 -3.98
CA PRO A 516 37.73 12.90 -4.47
C PRO A 516 37.92 11.42 -4.12
N LYS A 517 36.97 10.82 -3.41
CA LYS A 517 36.88 9.35 -3.29
C LYS A 517 35.75 8.82 -4.16
N THR A 518 36.11 8.04 -5.17
CA THR A 518 35.18 7.28 -6.01
C THR A 518 34.60 6.12 -5.21
N ILE A 519 33.44 6.32 -4.61
CA ILE A 519 32.72 5.25 -3.88
C ILE A 519 31.91 4.46 -4.91
N VAL A 520 32.35 3.24 -5.21
CA VAL A 520 31.63 2.30 -6.06
C VAL A 520 30.38 1.80 -5.33
N ILE A 521 29.21 1.99 -5.93
CA ILE A 521 27.93 1.49 -5.42
C ILE A 521 27.21 0.75 -6.56
N ASP A 522 27.37 -0.57 -6.64
CA ASP A 522 26.57 -1.47 -7.52
C ASP A 522 25.07 -1.51 -7.16
N ASN A 523 24.76 -0.93 -6.02
CA ASN A 523 23.67 -1.28 -5.17
C ASN A 523 22.74 -0.08 -5.04
N SER A 524 21.92 0.17 -6.07
CA SER A 524 20.83 1.14 -5.94
C SER A 524 19.92 0.73 -4.79
N ASP A 525 19.60 1.68 -3.91
CA ASP A 525 18.64 1.47 -2.82
C ASP A 525 17.25 1.34 -3.45
N ILE A 526 16.64 0.17 -3.31
CA ILE A 526 15.28 -0.13 -3.77
C ILE A 526 14.31 -0.21 -2.59
N GLU A 527 13.04 0.06 -2.86
CA GLU A 527 11.93 -0.25 -1.96
C GLU A 527 11.34 -1.62 -2.31
N PHE A 528 11.06 -2.43 -1.29
CA PHE A 528 10.37 -3.71 -1.43
C PHE A 528 9.24 -3.82 -0.40
N LYS A 529 8.14 -4.50 -0.78
CA LYS A 529 6.93 -4.64 0.03
C LYS A 529 6.88 -6.03 0.65
N ILE A 530 6.65 -6.13 1.96
CA ILE A 530 6.28 -7.38 2.65
C ILE A 530 4.77 -7.36 2.91
N LEU A 531 4.10 -8.47 2.58
CA LEU A 531 2.71 -8.76 2.90
C LEU A 531 2.68 -9.80 4.02
N THR A 532 2.07 -9.46 5.16
CA THR A 532 2.02 -10.34 6.34
C THR A 532 0.65 -10.96 6.43
N TYR A 533 0.59 -12.29 6.34
CA TYR A 533 -0.63 -13.08 6.48
C TYR A 533 -0.59 -13.88 7.78
N ASP A 534 -1.76 -14.09 8.40
CA ASP A 534 -1.86 -14.98 9.56
C ASP A 534 -1.86 -16.45 9.10
N LYS A 535 -1.07 -17.29 9.78
CA LYS A 535 -1.00 -18.73 9.50
C LYS A 535 -2.33 -19.44 9.64
N ILE A 536 -3.22 -19.00 10.54
CA ILE A 536 -4.50 -19.67 10.80
C ILE A 536 -5.55 -19.20 9.79
N THR A 537 -5.84 -17.90 9.76
CA THR A 537 -6.93 -17.31 8.96
C THR A 537 -6.56 -16.95 7.52
N LYS A 538 -5.28 -17.01 7.14
CA LYS A 538 -4.75 -16.59 5.82
C LYS A 538 -5.12 -15.16 5.38
N GLN A 539 -5.68 -14.34 6.26
CA GLN A 539 -6.00 -12.94 6.01
C GLN A 539 -4.75 -12.08 6.20
N LEU A 540 -4.72 -10.90 5.58
CA LEU A 540 -3.67 -9.90 5.84
C LEU A 540 -3.78 -9.40 7.29
N VAL A 541 -2.67 -9.43 8.04
CA VAL A 541 -2.66 -9.07 9.47
C VAL A 541 -1.57 -8.07 9.83
N SER A 542 -2.03 -6.99 10.47
CA SER A 542 -1.21 -5.99 11.15
C SER A 542 -0.75 -6.48 12.54
N ASN A 543 0.20 -5.75 13.14
CA ASN A 543 0.67 -5.94 14.52
C ASN A 543 1.32 -7.31 14.82
N CYS A 544 1.84 -8.00 13.81
CA CYS A 544 2.56 -9.29 13.96
C CYS A 544 4.07 -9.09 13.75
N GLU A 545 4.92 -9.77 14.54
CA GLU A 545 6.38 -9.66 14.45
C GLU A 545 6.99 -10.60 13.41
N TYR A 546 8.01 -10.10 12.70
CA TYR A 546 8.97 -10.88 11.95
C TYR A 546 10.35 -10.21 11.99
N ILE A 547 11.41 -10.98 11.77
CA ILE A 547 12.80 -10.50 11.77
C ILE A 547 13.34 -10.50 10.34
N ILE A 548 13.99 -9.43 9.90
CA ILE A 548 14.78 -9.43 8.67
C ILE A 548 16.27 -9.52 9.04
N GLU A 549 16.97 -10.50 8.46
CA GLU A 549 18.43 -10.54 8.40
C GLU A 549 18.88 -9.91 7.08
N TYR A 550 19.65 -8.82 7.16
CA TYR A 550 20.20 -8.11 6.01
C TYR A 550 21.66 -7.76 6.28
N LYS A 551 22.57 -8.20 5.41
CA LYS A 551 24.03 -8.05 5.59
C LYS A 551 24.49 -8.47 7.00
N GLY A 552 24.05 -9.65 7.46
CA GLY A 552 24.34 -10.20 8.79
C GLY A 552 23.59 -9.55 9.97
N ASN A 553 22.95 -8.39 9.78
CA ASN A 553 22.23 -7.69 10.84
C ASN A 553 20.77 -8.15 10.92
N LYS A 554 20.37 -8.72 12.07
CA LYS A 554 18.98 -9.10 12.36
C LYS A 554 18.22 -7.96 13.03
N ASN A 555 17.07 -7.60 12.48
CA ASN A 555 16.20 -6.54 13.01
C ASN A 555 14.75 -7.06 13.11
N SER A 556 14.10 -6.87 14.27
CA SER A 556 12.66 -7.08 14.42
C SER A 556 11.86 -6.01 13.70
N HIS A 557 10.71 -6.41 13.16
CA HIS A 557 9.75 -5.54 12.50
C HIS A 557 8.31 -6.00 12.78
N ILE A 558 7.45 -5.09 13.23
CA ILE A 558 6.00 -5.32 13.24
C ILE A 558 5.38 -5.07 11.86
N SER A 559 4.41 -5.88 11.44
CA SER A 559 3.63 -5.71 10.20
C SER A 559 2.76 -4.44 10.17
N GLY A 560 2.22 -4.08 8.99
CA GLY A 560 1.77 -2.72 8.65
C GLY A 560 0.85 -1.98 9.63
N VAL A 561 1.08 -0.67 9.79
CA VAL A 561 0.34 0.24 10.69
C VAL A 561 -1.06 0.66 10.22
N SER A 562 -1.53 0.15 9.08
CA SER A 562 -2.74 0.63 8.39
C SER A 562 -3.79 -0.46 8.16
N GLY A 563 -3.83 -1.50 9.01
CA GLY A 563 -4.73 -2.66 8.90
C GLY A 563 -4.34 -3.68 7.82
N LEU A 564 -3.74 -3.23 6.73
CA LEU A 564 -3.41 -4.01 5.53
C LEU A 564 -2.28 -5.07 5.69
N GLY A 565 -1.75 -5.32 6.88
CA GLY A 565 -0.63 -6.25 7.11
C GLY A 565 0.66 -5.95 6.31
N THR A 566 0.74 -4.78 5.70
CA THR A 566 1.66 -4.44 4.61
C THR A 566 2.75 -3.48 5.09
N LYS A 567 4.02 -3.76 4.79
CA LYS A 567 5.15 -2.89 5.16
C LYS A 567 6.13 -2.73 4.01
N ILE A 568 6.52 -1.48 3.74
CA ILE A 568 7.58 -1.16 2.80
C ILE A 568 8.91 -1.12 3.57
N HIS A 569 9.94 -1.70 2.98
CA HIS A 569 11.31 -1.74 3.49
C HIS A 569 12.26 -1.21 2.42
N LYS A 570 13.47 -0.81 2.82
CA LYS A 570 14.52 -0.37 1.91
C LYS A 570 15.72 -1.30 2.03
N GLY A 571 16.31 -1.65 0.90
CA GLY A 571 17.47 -2.51 0.80
C GLY A 571 18.11 -2.34 -0.57
N GLN A 572 19.23 -3.01 -0.82
CA GLN A 572 19.99 -2.79 -2.06
C GLN A 572 19.74 -3.90 -3.08
N ALA A 573 19.60 -3.51 -4.35
CA ALA A 573 19.50 -4.47 -5.46
C ALA A 573 20.68 -5.48 -5.43
N GLY A 574 20.40 -6.73 -5.78
CA GLY A 574 21.37 -7.83 -5.77
C GLY A 574 21.74 -8.38 -4.40
N GLN A 575 21.31 -7.76 -3.29
CA GLN A 575 21.56 -8.29 -1.94
C GLN A 575 20.49 -9.30 -1.51
N THR A 576 20.90 -10.35 -0.81
CA THR A 576 19.97 -11.33 -0.21
C THR A 576 19.48 -10.84 1.16
N ILE A 577 18.19 -11.01 1.42
CA ILE A 577 17.58 -10.95 2.75
C ILE A 577 17.05 -12.33 3.15
N LYS A 578 17.01 -12.60 4.46
CA LYS A 578 16.24 -13.70 5.05
C LYS A 578 15.18 -13.11 5.97
N ILE A 579 13.99 -13.70 6.00
CA ILE A 579 12.88 -13.27 6.85
C ILE A 579 12.49 -14.42 7.77
N PHE A 580 12.40 -14.16 9.07
CA PHE A 580 12.13 -15.16 10.11
C PHE A 580 10.88 -14.78 10.93
N GLU A 581 10.23 -15.78 11.50
CA GLU A 581 9.36 -15.65 12.67
C GLU A 581 10.12 -16.25 13.85
N ASN A 582 10.45 -15.44 14.86
CA ASN A 582 11.37 -15.84 15.93
C ASN A 582 12.69 -16.39 15.35
N THR A 583 12.99 -17.68 15.56
CA THR A 583 14.13 -18.40 14.99
C THR A 583 13.84 -19.08 13.64
N ASN A 584 12.57 -19.22 13.25
CA ASN A 584 12.15 -20.02 12.11
C ASN A 584 12.25 -19.23 10.80
N LEU A 585 13.02 -19.73 9.82
CA LEU A 585 13.16 -19.10 8.50
C LEU A 585 11.85 -19.24 7.71
N LEU A 586 11.21 -18.13 7.36
CA LEU A 586 9.99 -18.09 6.54
C LEU A 586 10.32 -18.06 5.04
N THR A 587 11.34 -17.27 4.65
CA THR A 587 11.76 -17.13 3.25
C THR A 587 13.14 -16.47 3.14
N GLN A 588 13.82 -16.69 2.02
CA GLN A 588 15.07 -16.03 1.63
C GLN A 588 14.90 -15.48 0.21
N VAL A 589 15.20 -14.19 0.00
CA VAL A 589 14.92 -13.50 -1.27
C VAL A 589 16.08 -12.58 -1.64
N THR A 590 16.52 -12.65 -2.90
CA THR A 590 17.45 -11.65 -3.47
C THR A 590 16.66 -10.43 -3.92
N LEU A 591 17.01 -9.27 -3.40
CA LEU A 591 16.36 -8.00 -3.69
C LEU A 591 16.56 -7.60 -5.16
N GLN A 592 15.47 -7.34 -5.87
CA GLN A 592 15.48 -6.93 -7.28
C GLN A 592 14.57 -5.72 -7.48
N LYS A 593 14.98 -4.80 -8.36
CA LYS A 593 14.15 -3.65 -8.71
C LYS A 593 12.82 -4.12 -9.31
N ASP A 594 11.72 -3.45 -8.96
CA ASP A 594 10.36 -3.75 -9.44
C ASP A 594 9.87 -5.18 -9.07
N MET A 595 10.44 -5.78 -8.02
CA MET A 595 10.06 -7.11 -7.52
C MET A 595 8.62 -7.16 -6.98
N LYS A 596 8.00 -8.34 -7.10
CA LYS A 596 6.70 -8.63 -6.47
C LYS A 596 6.81 -8.54 -4.94
N PRO A 597 5.73 -8.16 -4.22
CA PRO A 597 5.70 -8.19 -2.77
C PRO A 597 6.01 -9.59 -2.22
N ILE A 598 6.76 -9.64 -1.11
CA ILE A 598 7.13 -10.87 -0.42
C ILE A 598 6.02 -11.22 0.57
N SER A 599 5.28 -12.29 0.29
CA SER A 599 4.27 -12.82 1.20
C SER A 599 4.92 -13.69 2.28
N ILE A 600 4.66 -13.38 3.55
CA ILE A 600 5.05 -14.21 4.70
C ILE A 600 3.82 -14.64 5.49
N ASN A 601 3.88 -15.82 6.10
CA ASN A 601 2.84 -16.35 6.98
C ASN A 601 3.39 -16.42 8.40
N VAL A 602 2.79 -15.70 9.35
CA VAL A 602 3.19 -15.65 10.77
C VAL A 602 2.04 -16.03 11.67
N THR A 603 2.31 -16.58 12.84
CA THR A 603 1.28 -16.79 13.87
C THR A 603 0.87 -15.43 14.43
N LYS A 604 -0.38 -14.99 14.21
CA LYS A 604 -0.88 -13.82 14.93
C LYS A 604 -1.06 -14.17 16.40
N SER A 605 -0.28 -13.55 17.28
CA SER A 605 -0.44 -13.69 18.73
C SER A 605 -1.85 -13.25 19.15
N ASP A 606 -2.47 -14.01 20.06
CA ASP A 606 -3.76 -13.62 20.61
C ASP A 606 -3.63 -12.30 21.39
N SER A 607 -4.53 -11.37 21.09
CA SER A 607 -4.74 -10.11 21.82
C SER A 607 -5.02 -10.28 23.32
N SER A 608 -5.44 -11.47 23.77
CA SER A 608 -5.60 -11.77 25.20
C SER A 608 -4.27 -11.87 25.97
N GLN A 609 -3.16 -12.22 25.29
CA GLN A 609 -1.88 -12.46 25.95
C GLN A 609 -1.00 -11.19 25.96
N LEU A 610 -0.80 -10.64 27.16
CA LEU A 610 0.11 -9.51 27.38
C LEU A 610 1.57 -9.99 27.54
N LYS A 611 2.49 -9.43 26.75
CA LYS A 611 3.94 -9.59 26.94
C LYS A 611 4.45 -8.49 27.89
N VAL A 612 5.26 -8.87 28.89
CA VAL A 612 5.82 -7.91 29.87
C VAL A 612 6.65 -6.81 29.21
N SER A 613 6.72 -5.63 29.83
CA SER A 613 7.55 -4.51 29.36
C SER A 613 9.04 -4.87 29.35
N GLY A 614 9.83 -4.30 28.43
CA GLY A 614 11.23 -4.66 28.23
C GLY A 614 11.81 -4.11 26.93
N VAL A 615 13.14 -4.21 26.77
CA VAL A 615 13.88 -3.56 25.67
C VAL A 615 13.48 -4.04 24.26
N ASP A 616 12.94 -5.25 24.12
CA ASP A 616 12.41 -5.77 22.85
C ASP A 616 11.37 -4.83 22.22
N TRP A 617 10.48 -4.25 23.06
CA TRP A 617 9.44 -3.32 22.60
C TRP A 617 10.01 -2.09 21.89
N CYS A 618 11.30 -1.77 22.08
CA CYS A 618 11.96 -0.66 21.43
C CYS A 618 12.26 -0.89 19.93
N SER A 619 12.38 -2.15 19.48
CA SER A 619 12.60 -2.52 18.07
C SER A 619 11.31 -2.86 17.31
N LEU A 620 10.23 -3.28 17.99
CA LEU A 620 8.97 -3.68 17.36
C LEU A 620 8.37 -2.58 16.46
N PHE A 621 8.07 -1.43 17.05
CA PHE A 621 7.50 -0.28 16.37
C PHE A 621 8.62 0.69 15.99
N LEU A 622 9.30 0.44 14.87
CA LEU A 622 10.33 1.33 14.33
C LEU A 622 9.74 2.65 13.80
N GLN A 623 10.52 3.73 13.95
CA GLN A 623 10.26 5.01 13.30
C GLN A 623 10.91 5.08 11.91
N SER A 624 10.43 5.97 11.05
CA SER A 624 11.12 6.33 9.80
C SER A 624 12.00 7.56 9.99
N ASN A 625 13.03 7.68 9.17
CA ASN A 625 13.84 8.88 8.94
C ASN A 625 13.74 9.38 7.48
N SER A 626 12.84 8.81 6.67
CA SER A 626 12.70 9.10 5.24
C SER A 626 11.69 10.22 4.99
N LEU A 627 12.06 11.20 4.17
CA LEU A 627 11.17 12.30 3.76
C LEU A 627 10.03 11.83 2.84
N SER A 628 10.18 10.66 2.19
CA SER A 628 9.12 10.02 1.40
C SER A 628 7.83 9.77 2.20
N ASP A 629 7.97 9.58 3.51
CA ASP A 629 6.93 9.03 4.39
C ASP A 629 6.12 10.12 5.10
N LEU A 630 6.53 11.39 4.92
CA LEU A 630 5.82 12.58 5.36
C LEU A 630 4.48 12.74 4.58
N ALA A 631 3.53 13.48 5.15
CA ALA A 631 2.29 13.85 4.48
C ALA A 631 2.46 15.18 3.73
N GLU A 632 1.80 15.32 2.57
CA GLU A 632 1.69 16.62 1.90
C GLU A 632 0.77 17.58 2.70
N PRO A 633 0.96 18.92 2.61
CA PRO A 633 2.02 19.62 1.87
C PRO A 633 3.39 19.64 2.59
N PHE A 634 3.43 19.27 3.87
CA PHE A 634 4.64 19.32 4.70
C PHE A 634 5.81 18.51 4.11
N LYS A 635 5.54 17.40 3.44
CA LYS A 635 6.52 16.58 2.72
C LYS A 635 7.25 17.35 1.63
N THR A 636 6.53 18.00 0.70
CA THR A 636 7.12 18.85 -0.34
C THR A 636 7.94 19.99 0.29
N ASN A 637 7.37 20.66 1.29
CA ASN A 637 7.99 21.78 2.01
C ASN A 637 9.30 21.39 2.72
N ALA A 638 9.28 20.35 3.54
CA ALA A 638 10.46 19.81 4.22
C ALA A 638 11.51 19.32 3.23
N SER A 639 11.10 18.72 2.11
CA SER A 639 12.01 18.28 1.05
C SER A 639 12.72 19.45 0.38
N LYS A 640 12.00 20.54 0.04
CA LYS A 640 12.60 21.78 -0.50
C LYS A 640 13.60 22.39 0.48
N PHE A 641 13.19 22.62 1.73
CA PHE A 641 14.03 23.24 2.76
C PHE A 641 15.31 22.43 3.04
N ILE A 642 15.17 21.11 3.27
CA ILE A 642 16.30 20.23 3.60
C ILE A 642 17.25 20.04 2.40
N ASN A 643 16.73 20.00 1.17
CA ASN A 643 17.58 19.91 -0.03
C ASN A 643 18.30 21.23 -0.32
N GLY A 644 17.65 22.38 -0.15
CA GLY A 644 18.30 23.70 -0.24
C GLY A 644 19.46 23.83 0.73
N MET A 645 19.26 23.46 2.00
CA MET A 645 20.33 23.42 3.00
C MET A 645 21.49 22.50 2.60
N LYS A 646 21.19 21.27 2.15
CA LYS A 646 22.23 20.31 1.73
C LYS A 646 23.01 20.78 0.50
N ASN A 647 22.34 21.40 -0.48
CA ASN A 647 22.97 21.96 -1.67
C ASN A 647 23.92 23.12 -1.31
N ALA A 648 23.61 23.90 -0.28
CA ALA A 648 24.47 24.93 0.29
C ALA A 648 25.66 24.39 1.12
N GLY A 649 25.82 23.07 1.22
CA GLY A 649 26.85 22.42 2.04
C GLY A 649 26.57 22.43 3.55
N ILE A 650 25.31 22.67 3.96
CA ILE A 650 24.88 22.55 5.36
C ILE A 650 24.72 21.05 5.70
N SER A 651 25.27 20.64 6.84
CA SER A 651 25.14 19.28 7.33
C SER A 651 23.78 19.08 8.00
N VAL A 652 22.93 18.25 7.40
CA VAL A 652 21.58 17.93 7.92
C VAL A 652 21.40 16.42 8.06
N VAL A 653 21.32 15.95 9.31
CA VAL A 653 21.10 14.55 9.70
C VAL A 653 19.67 14.39 10.22
N ILE A 654 18.89 13.47 9.65
CA ILE A 654 17.49 13.24 10.03
C ILE A 654 17.40 12.03 10.97
N ASN A 655 16.78 12.24 12.12
CA ASN A 655 16.61 11.25 13.19
C ASN A 655 15.21 10.60 13.13
N THR A 656 14.17 11.41 12.89
CA THR A 656 12.77 10.97 12.80
C THR A 656 12.06 11.77 11.70
N THR A 657 11.17 11.15 10.94
CA THR A 657 10.14 11.81 10.13
C THR A 657 8.75 11.35 10.59
N TRP A 658 8.49 10.06 10.49
CA TRP A 658 7.26 9.43 10.96
C TRP A 658 7.50 8.53 12.17
N ARG A 659 6.67 8.67 13.20
CA ARG A 659 6.70 7.88 14.44
C ARG A 659 5.34 7.18 14.62
N PRO A 660 5.27 5.85 14.67
CA PRO A 660 4.01 5.15 14.96
C PRO A 660 3.41 5.59 16.31
N SER A 661 2.08 5.55 16.43
CA SER A 661 1.38 5.94 17.67
C SER A 661 1.71 4.97 18.80
N GLU A 662 1.89 3.70 18.47
CA GLU A 662 2.32 2.58 19.30
C GLU A 662 3.72 2.83 19.87
N ARG A 663 4.68 3.24 19.00
CA ARG A 663 6.02 3.66 19.43
C ARG A 663 5.94 4.85 20.38
N SER A 664 5.04 5.79 20.10
CA SER A 664 4.88 7.01 20.91
C SER A 664 4.26 6.71 22.28
N TYR A 665 3.30 5.78 22.34
CA TYR A 665 2.75 5.23 23.58
C TYR A 665 3.85 4.58 24.43
N LEU A 666 4.65 3.68 23.84
CA LEU A 666 5.76 3.01 24.53
C LEU A 666 6.84 4.00 25.02
N MET A 667 7.22 4.97 24.19
CA MET A 667 8.17 6.03 24.55
C MET A 667 7.61 6.94 25.66
N TYR A 668 6.34 7.33 25.59
CA TYR A 668 5.70 8.19 26.58
C TYR A 668 5.63 7.52 27.94
N TYR A 669 5.05 6.32 28.03
CA TYR A 669 4.82 5.67 29.32
C TYR A 669 6.08 5.04 29.93
N SER A 670 7.05 4.55 29.13
CA SER A 670 8.36 4.19 29.70
C SER A 670 9.10 5.39 30.27
N THR A 671 8.99 6.57 29.65
CA THR A 671 9.55 7.82 30.18
C THR A 671 8.85 8.24 31.47
N ALA A 672 7.52 8.25 31.48
CA ALA A 672 6.72 8.64 32.64
C ALA A 672 6.99 7.72 33.85
N ILE A 673 7.03 6.39 33.66
CA ILE A 673 7.40 5.44 34.72
C ILE A 673 8.86 5.67 35.16
N ALA A 674 9.79 5.85 34.21
CA ALA A 674 11.20 6.03 34.52
C ALA A 674 11.49 7.30 35.33
N ARG A 675 10.68 8.35 35.16
CA ARG A 675 10.73 9.63 35.88
C ARG A 675 9.85 9.68 37.14
N GLY A 676 9.00 8.68 37.38
CA GLY A 676 8.06 8.64 38.50
C GLY A 676 6.77 9.46 38.29
N GLU A 677 6.52 9.93 37.07
CA GLU A 677 5.35 10.72 36.68
C GLU A 677 4.05 9.86 36.63
N ILE A 678 4.15 8.53 36.56
CA ILE A 678 3.01 7.60 36.61
C ILE A 678 3.40 6.25 37.23
N ALA A 679 2.46 5.62 37.92
CA ALA A 679 2.61 4.25 38.43
C ALA A 679 2.31 3.20 37.35
N VAL A 680 2.96 2.03 37.44
CA VAL A 680 2.94 0.98 36.41
C VAL A 680 1.55 0.35 36.20
N ASP A 681 0.70 0.38 37.22
CA ASP A 681 -0.69 -0.08 37.22
C ASP A 681 -1.70 1.00 36.74
N LYS A 682 -1.24 2.23 36.51
CA LYS A 682 -2.06 3.37 36.05
C LYS A 682 -1.82 3.73 34.59
N VAL A 683 -0.97 2.99 33.87
CA VAL A 683 -0.83 3.16 32.42
C VAL A 683 -2.05 2.57 31.70
N PRO A 684 -2.81 3.36 30.93
CA PRO A 684 -3.96 2.86 30.19
C PRO A 684 -3.52 1.95 29.04
N PRO A 685 -4.28 0.88 28.71
CA PRO A 685 -3.99 0.02 27.57
C PRO A 685 -4.08 0.79 26.25
N PHE A 686 -3.35 0.32 25.22
CA PHE A 686 -3.31 0.98 23.91
C PHE A 686 -3.58 -0.03 22.77
N PRO A 687 -4.48 0.29 21.81
CA PRO A 687 -4.79 -0.60 20.70
C PRO A 687 -3.54 -1.04 19.92
N GLY A 688 -3.39 -2.35 19.73
CA GLY A 688 -2.24 -2.93 19.02
C GLY A 688 -0.96 -3.09 19.84
N VAL A 689 -0.95 -2.72 21.13
CA VAL A 689 0.21 -2.86 22.02
C VAL A 689 -0.15 -3.68 23.25
N ASN A 690 -0.04 -5.01 23.11
CA ASN A 690 -0.36 -5.99 24.15
C ASN A 690 0.74 -6.06 25.23
N ILE A 691 1.05 -4.93 25.87
CA ILE A 691 2.11 -4.80 26.87
C ILE A 691 1.55 -4.91 28.29
N ASP A 692 2.15 -5.76 29.10
CA ASP A 692 1.99 -5.74 30.55
C ASP A 692 3.06 -4.83 31.18
N TRP A 693 2.63 -3.65 31.61
CA TRP A 693 3.49 -2.73 32.35
C TRP A 693 3.74 -3.16 33.80
N THR A 694 2.91 -4.03 34.37
CA THR A 694 2.96 -4.42 35.80
C THR A 694 3.92 -5.56 36.11
N HIS A 695 4.38 -6.29 35.08
CA HIS A 695 5.16 -7.54 35.22
C HIS A 695 4.44 -8.57 36.10
N LYS A 696 3.18 -8.85 35.79
CA LYS A 696 2.28 -9.73 36.54
C LYS A 696 2.21 -9.36 38.03
N GLY A 697 2.25 -8.06 38.32
CA GLY A 697 2.30 -7.49 39.67
C GLY A 697 3.70 -7.21 40.24
N ASN A 698 4.80 -7.68 39.61
CA ASN A 698 6.17 -7.40 40.05
C ASN A 698 6.59 -5.94 39.73
N LYS A 699 6.17 -5.02 40.60
CA LYS A 699 6.47 -3.58 40.53
C LYS A 699 7.97 -3.26 40.38
N THR A 700 8.87 -4.07 40.94
CA THR A 700 10.32 -3.85 40.88
C THR A 700 10.86 -4.11 39.48
N GLU A 701 10.58 -5.28 38.90
CA GLU A 701 10.98 -5.62 37.53
C GLU A 701 10.27 -4.75 36.48
N ALA A 702 9.02 -4.37 36.74
CA ALA A 702 8.27 -3.40 35.93
C ALA A 702 8.98 -2.03 35.81
N ILE A 703 9.36 -1.43 36.93
CA ILE A 703 10.06 -0.12 36.94
C ILE A 703 11.45 -0.24 36.30
N LYS A 704 12.17 -1.34 36.57
CA LYS A 704 13.48 -1.66 35.99
C LYS A 704 13.40 -1.79 34.46
N SER A 705 12.43 -2.52 33.94
CA SER A 705 12.20 -2.71 32.49
C SER A 705 11.74 -1.43 31.80
N ALA A 706 10.85 -0.64 32.42
CA ALA A 706 10.47 0.67 31.90
C ALA A 706 11.67 1.64 31.84
N LYS A 707 12.53 1.66 32.86
CA LYS A 707 13.79 2.43 32.86
C LYS A 707 14.76 1.94 31.77
N ALA A 708 14.83 0.63 31.53
CA ALA A 708 15.63 0.06 30.45
C ALA A 708 15.11 0.46 29.05
N MET A 709 13.78 0.48 28.84
CA MET A 709 13.15 0.98 27.62
C MET A 709 13.44 2.48 27.41
N TYR A 710 13.22 3.31 28.42
CA TYR A 710 13.53 4.74 28.38
C TYR A 710 15.00 5.01 28.01
N LYS A 711 15.94 4.27 28.62
CA LYS A 711 17.37 4.32 28.28
C LYS A 711 17.63 3.87 26.83
N LYS A 712 16.98 2.80 26.38
CA LYS A 712 17.13 2.25 25.01
C LYS A 712 16.54 3.15 23.93
N TYR A 713 15.50 3.95 24.25
CA TYR A 713 14.96 4.98 23.35
C TYR A 713 15.80 6.27 23.31
N GLY A 714 16.73 6.50 24.25
CA GLY A 714 17.65 7.63 24.24
C GLY A 714 17.01 9.01 24.50
N ILE A 715 15.84 9.05 25.15
CA ILE A 715 14.97 10.24 25.25
C ILE A 715 15.59 11.35 26.12
N GLY A 716 16.30 10.99 27.18
CA GLY A 716 16.94 11.95 28.09
C GLY A 716 15.94 12.96 28.69
N LYS A 717 16.33 14.23 28.74
CA LYS A 717 15.51 15.32 29.31
C LYS A 717 14.43 15.86 28.35
N ASN A 718 14.39 15.42 27.10
CA ASN A 718 13.44 15.93 26.11
C ASN A 718 11.97 15.61 26.50
N PRO A 719 10.99 16.41 26.06
CA PRO A 719 9.58 16.05 26.16
C PRO A 719 9.24 14.84 25.27
N VAL A 720 8.15 14.15 25.59
CA VAL A 720 7.56 13.14 24.71
C VAL A 720 6.09 13.48 24.52
N GLY A 721 5.66 13.64 23.27
CA GLY A 721 4.25 13.87 22.96
C GLY A 721 3.40 12.63 23.24
N LYS A 722 2.20 12.82 23.80
CA LYS A 722 1.20 11.75 23.96
C LYS A 722 0.89 11.08 22.61
N PRO A 723 0.61 9.75 22.60
CA PRO A 723 0.31 9.03 21.36
C PRO A 723 -0.89 9.63 20.62
N GLY A 724 -0.77 9.79 19.30
CA GLY A 724 -1.78 10.43 18.45
C GLY A 724 -1.79 11.97 18.50
N SER A 725 -1.20 12.58 19.53
CA SER A 725 -1.09 14.04 19.67
C SER A 725 0.11 14.63 18.92
N SER A 726 1.19 13.86 18.74
CA SER A 726 2.44 14.35 18.11
C SER A 726 2.32 14.47 16.59
N ASN A 727 2.88 15.54 16.03
CA ASN A 727 2.95 15.72 14.58
C ASN A 727 3.79 14.66 13.85
N HIS A 728 4.68 13.92 14.54
CA HIS A 728 5.30 12.73 13.96
C HIS A 728 4.32 11.56 13.73
N ASN A 729 3.25 11.43 14.52
CA ASN A 729 2.21 10.44 14.25
C ASN A 729 1.45 10.80 12.96
N ARG A 730 1.21 12.12 12.79
CA ARG A 730 0.53 12.72 11.64
C ARG A 730 1.42 12.93 10.41
N LYS A 731 2.68 12.46 10.44
CA LYS A 731 3.64 12.58 9.34
C LYS A 731 3.96 14.05 8.93
N LYS A 732 3.83 14.98 9.87
CA LYS A 732 3.95 16.44 9.71
C LYS A 732 5.11 17.05 10.50
N ALA A 733 6.16 16.26 10.78
CA ALA A 733 7.34 16.70 11.53
C ALA A 733 8.64 15.99 11.09
N VAL A 734 9.78 16.60 11.38
CA VAL A 734 11.14 16.08 11.19
C VAL A 734 11.98 16.41 12.43
N ASP A 735 12.53 15.38 13.08
CA ASP A 735 13.61 15.56 14.05
C ASP A 735 14.94 15.55 13.28
N MET A 736 15.70 16.63 13.31
CA MET A 736 16.98 16.72 12.59
C MET A 736 18.05 17.53 13.33
N ARG A 737 19.30 17.06 13.22
CA ARG A 737 20.49 17.80 13.65
C ARG A 737 21.03 18.58 12.45
N ILE A 738 21.21 19.89 12.64
CA ILE A 738 21.71 20.83 11.63
C ILE A 738 23.03 21.43 12.13
N SER A 739 24.07 21.44 11.29
CA SER A 739 25.39 22.03 11.59
C SER A 739 26.08 22.53 10.31
N ASN A 740 27.20 23.27 10.46
CA ASN A 740 27.92 23.90 9.33
C ASN A 740 27.05 24.88 8.50
N TYR A 741 26.20 25.66 9.17
CA TYR A 741 25.26 26.57 8.51
C TYR A 741 25.72 28.03 8.41
N ILE A 742 26.61 28.50 9.30
CA ILE A 742 27.07 29.89 9.32
C ILE A 742 27.78 30.25 8.00
N GLY A 743 27.41 31.39 7.41
CA GLY A 743 27.98 31.92 6.17
C GLY A 743 27.47 31.27 4.89
N LYS A 744 26.71 30.17 4.96
CA LYS A 744 26.19 29.46 3.77
C LYS A 744 25.06 30.25 3.13
N VAL A 745 24.97 30.19 1.80
CA VAL A 745 23.86 30.76 1.02
C VAL A 745 22.95 29.62 0.58
N VAL A 746 21.70 29.62 1.06
CA VAL A 746 20.69 28.62 0.73
C VAL A 746 19.78 29.15 -0.36
N THR A 747 19.72 28.45 -1.49
CA THR A 747 18.85 28.78 -2.62
C THR A 747 17.67 27.79 -2.70
N ILE A 748 16.44 28.29 -2.68
CA ILE A 748 15.20 27.50 -2.81
C ILE A 748 14.23 28.26 -3.70
N ASP A 749 13.64 27.59 -4.70
CA ASP A 749 12.68 28.18 -5.66
C ASP A 749 13.19 29.46 -6.37
N GLY A 750 14.51 29.61 -6.50
CA GLY A 750 15.18 30.77 -7.11
C GLY A 750 15.63 31.85 -6.12
N GLU A 751 15.01 31.93 -4.95
CA GLU A 751 15.40 32.88 -3.90
C GLU A 751 16.62 32.39 -3.13
N SER A 752 17.57 33.29 -2.81
CA SER A 752 18.84 32.94 -2.14
C SER A 752 19.03 33.75 -0.86
N ILE A 753 19.18 33.06 0.28
CA ILE A 753 19.33 33.68 1.61
C ILE A 753 20.65 33.24 2.26
N LYS A 754 21.44 34.20 2.73
CA LYS A 754 22.68 33.96 3.50
C LYS A 754 22.35 33.71 4.96
N ILE A 755 22.70 32.54 5.47
CA ILE A 755 22.48 32.15 6.87
C ILE A 755 23.62 32.73 7.73
N THR A 756 23.30 33.73 8.55
CA THR A 756 24.26 34.37 9.48
C THR A 756 24.13 33.86 10.91
N SER A 757 22.98 33.28 11.26
CA SER A 757 22.66 32.83 12.63
C SER A 757 21.59 31.73 12.63
N TRP A 758 21.39 31.08 13.78
CA TRP A 758 20.26 30.15 13.97
C TRP A 758 18.91 30.82 13.71
N ALA A 759 18.75 32.10 14.09
CA ALA A 759 17.53 32.86 13.84
C ALA A 759 17.24 32.99 12.33
N THR A 760 18.24 33.29 11.50
CA THR A 760 18.04 33.33 10.04
C THR A 760 17.66 31.96 9.45
N LEU A 761 18.17 30.85 10.01
CA LEU A 761 17.83 29.50 9.57
C LEU A 761 16.40 29.10 9.98
N THR A 762 15.96 29.46 11.19
CA THR A 762 14.57 29.19 11.64
C THR A 762 13.55 30.08 10.93
N GLN A 763 13.91 31.32 10.58
CA GLN A 763 13.09 32.18 9.71
C GLN A 763 12.95 31.61 8.30
N LEU A 764 14.04 31.12 7.69
CA LEU A 764 14.00 30.43 6.40
C LEU A 764 13.10 29.18 6.45
N GLY A 765 13.24 28.34 7.47
CA GLY A 765 12.36 27.19 7.67
C GLY A 765 10.89 27.59 7.78
N LYS A 766 10.58 28.59 8.61
CA LYS A 766 9.22 29.13 8.77
C LYS A 766 8.63 29.64 7.45
N LYS A 767 9.43 30.30 6.60
CA LYS A 767 8.99 30.76 5.25
C LYS A 767 8.54 29.62 4.35
N TYR A 768 9.16 28.44 4.46
CA TYR A 768 8.74 27.23 3.75
C TYR A 768 7.79 26.33 4.56
N GLY A 769 7.17 26.81 5.64
CA GLY A 769 6.22 26.02 6.45
C GLY A 769 6.87 24.87 7.24
N VAL A 770 8.15 24.99 7.56
CA VAL A 770 8.92 24.05 8.38
C VAL A 770 9.37 24.77 9.65
N ILE A 771 8.54 24.74 10.69
CA ILE A 771 8.67 25.59 11.87
C ILE A 771 9.41 24.84 12.99
N TRP A 772 10.46 25.45 13.53
CA TRP A 772 11.21 24.91 14.66
C TRP A 772 10.43 25.04 15.98
N TYR A 773 10.48 24.01 16.83
CA TYR A 773 9.81 24.00 18.14
C TYR A 773 10.44 24.95 19.17
N GLY A 774 11.76 25.15 19.10
CA GLY A 774 12.53 25.89 20.09
C GLY A 774 13.46 25.00 20.91
N SER A 775 14.26 25.62 21.79
CA SER A 775 15.31 24.94 22.57
C SER A 775 14.82 23.80 23.48
N LYS A 776 13.54 23.82 23.88
CA LYS A 776 12.90 22.77 24.70
C LYS A 776 12.82 21.40 24.00
N ASP A 777 12.78 21.39 22.66
CA ASP A 777 12.97 20.18 21.86
C ASP A 777 13.79 20.55 20.61
N ALA A 778 15.07 20.87 20.85
CA ALA A 778 15.97 21.43 19.85
C ALA A 778 16.07 20.70 18.49
N PRO A 779 15.93 19.36 18.36
CA PRO A 779 15.92 18.72 17.04
C PRO A 779 14.59 18.88 16.29
N HIS A 780 13.49 19.30 16.92
CA HIS A 780 12.14 19.16 16.37
C HIS A 780 11.69 20.30 15.44
N TRP A 781 11.23 19.95 14.25
CA TRP A 781 10.63 20.85 13.27
C TRP A 781 9.30 20.27 12.78
N SER A 782 8.23 21.06 12.72
CA SER A 782 6.92 20.60 12.26
C SER A 782 6.15 21.65 11.48
N GLU A 783 5.06 21.24 10.83
CA GLU A 783 4.15 22.13 10.09
C GLU A 783 3.61 23.28 10.98
N THR A 784 3.50 23.04 12.29
CA THR A 784 2.89 23.97 13.26
C THR A 784 3.85 24.49 14.34
N GLY A 785 5.13 24.05 14.35
CA GLY A 785 6.08 24.35 15.44
C GLY A 785 5.66 23.76 16.80
N ARG A 786 4.95 22.63 16.77
CA ARG A 786 4.38 21.88 17.91
C ARG A 786 4.45 20.38 17.66
#